data_AF-A0A2T6FJY0-F1
#
_entry.id   AF-A0A2T6FJY0-F1
#
_cell.length_a   1.000
_cell.length_b   1.000
_cell.length_c   1.000
_cell.angle_alpha   90.00
_cell.angle_beta   90.00
_cell.angle_gamma   90.00
#
_symmetry.space_group_name_H-M   'P 1'
#
loop_
_entity.id
_entity.type
_entity.pdbx_description
1 polymer ?
#
loop_
_entity_poly.entity_id
_entity_poly.type
_entity_poly.pdbx_seq_one_letter_code
_entity_poly.pdbx_strand_id
1 'polypeptide(L)'
;MNYWNQITPENEGKWGSVEATRDQYNWAPLDRIYAYAREHNIPVKAHTFVWGSQFPSWINNLSAADQAAEIEEWIRDYCTRYPDTAMIDVVNEAIPGHAPATYAQNAFGNDWIIKSFQLARKYCPNAILILNDYNVLSWDTDKFITLARPVIAAGVVDALGAQSHGLADRPLSETTSKLNQIAALGLPIYISEYDIEKTNDQEQLQVMQQQFPLFYNHASVKGITLWGYVVGKTWRDGTGLIQENGTPRPAMTWLRNYLASVTPSSSAASSSRPSSSSIAISSSSSSVVILPSSSSSSSRISSSSLRSSSSIISTNRELVYAINSGGGKVNYNGVEYQADRFNTGGTANSTTDNISNVAEGALFQSELYGTFGYEIPVTNSTYSVELHFAEIYHTTVGQRSFNVSVEGKQEMSQVDLYSLIGADAAYSYTVNNVQVTDGKLNINLETLLDNGTLAGFAIYSSTGGKFVEPPVVDPGSASKENEGADCVLGTAPAASTNAKLPDPFKKYNGSRIASKSEWRCQRQEILKQVEASIYGTKPPKPEKVTGTVSRTQITVNVEHQGKTASFTAKVEMPTNASGAVPAVVVLGGFGGDTATIKAEGAAIITYDPYAVGAESGSRTNKTGAFYTIYGNRSTTGLLAAWGWGVSRIIDVLEQSGATILKPDAIGVTGCSRFGKGAFAIGALDQRIALTIPFESGSGGVPIWRGIPGEGAQSPSSAYGETYWLGDAFNNYTADTKRLPVDTHEIIALVAPRGLYIMDNPHIANLGPKSAHAAALAGAEVYKALGATSSITYHSNVASGSHCEVRSEHKAQLQANIRRFLKKESATTGGLNAHSKATANKNDWVDWTTPTLN
;
A
#
# COMPACT_ATOMS: atom_id res chain seq x y z
N MET A 1 39.33 8.08 9.60
CA MET A 1 38.37 6.98 9.30
C MET A 1 39.14 5.68 9.20
N ASN A 2 38.83 4.66 10.02
CA ASN A 2 39.57 3.37 10.02
C ASN A 2 38.99 2.32 9.06
N TYR A 3 37.83 2.59 8.44
CA TYR A 3 37.05 1.58 7.70
C TYR A 3 36.83 1.91 6.22
N TRP A 4 37.07 3.16 5.81
CA TRP A 4 36.67 3.67 4.49
C TRP A 4 37.85 4.38 3.83
N ASN A 5 37.94 4.26 2.51
CA ASN A 5 39.00 4.84 1.68
C ASN A 5 38.48 5.79 0.60
N GLN A 6 37.21 6.21 0.67
CA GLN A 6 36.57 7.22 -0.18
C GLN A 6 35.48 7.94 0.64
N ILE A 7 35.22 9.21 0.35
CA ILE A 7 34.06 9.95 0.86
C ILE A 7 33.17 10.39 -0.30
N THR A 8 31.86 10.22 -0.14
CA THR A 8 30.83 10.83 -1.00
C THR A 8 30.02 11.81 -0.14
N PRO A 9 29.91 13.11 -0.51
CA PRO A 9 29.23 14.14 0.30
C PRO A 9 27.70 14.03 0.42
N GLU A 10 27.10 12.87 0.19
CA GLU A 10 25.65 12.62 0.21
C GLU A 10 24.79 13.80 -0.31
N ASN A 11 24.10 14.54 0.56
CA ASN A 11 23.20 15.63 0.21
C ASN A 11 23.92 16.97 0.10
N GLU A 12 25.03 17.15 0.82
CA GLU A 12 25.83 18.36 0.86
C GLU A 12 26.47 18.67 -0.50
N GLY A 13 26.68 17.65 -1.34
CA GLY A 13 27.22 17.76 -2.69
C GLY A 13 26.22 18.05 -3.81
N LYS A 14 24.92 18.11 -3.49
CA LYS A 14 23.86 18.33 -4.49
C LYS A 14 23.77 19.80 -4.87
N TRP A 15 23.54 20.09 -6.15
CA TRP A 15 23.45 21.47 -6.64
C TRP A 15 22.43 22.31 -5.87
N GLY A 16 21.22 21.79 -5.61
CA GLY A 16 20.20 22.52 -4.86
C GLY A 16 20.56 22.79 -3.39
N SER A 17 21.45 21.98 -2.79
CA SER A 17 21.96 22.22 -1.42
C SER A 17 23.01 23.32 -1.40
N VAL A 18 23.84 23.37 -2.44
CA VAL A 18 24.95 24.34 -2.54
C VAL A 18 24.46 25.68 -3.09
N GLU A 19 23.47 25.69 -3.97
CA GLU A 19 22.98 26.90 -4.64
C GLU A 19 21.45 27.01 -4.60
N ALA A 20 20.88 26.95 -3.39
CA ALA A 20 19.44 27.06 -3.20
C ALA A 20 18.84 28.39 -3.75
N THR A 21 19.66 29.45 -3.79
CA THR A 21 19.34 30.75 -4.37
C THR A 21 20.34 31.05 -5.48
N ARG A 22 19.85 31.42 -6.67
CA ARG A 22 20.69 31.71 -7.85
C ARG A 22 21.80 32.70 -7.51
N ASP A 23 23.02 32.40 -7.95
CA ASP A 23 24.24 33.19 -7.74
C ASP A 23 24.66 33.32 -6.25
N GLN A 24 24.09 32.50 -5.36
CA GLN A 24 24.42 32.52 -3.93
C GLN A 24 24.77 31.11 -3.44
N TYR A 25 26.08 30.85 -3.42
CA TYR A 25 26.61 29.56 -2.99
C TYR A 25 26.80 29.43 -1.48
N ASN A 26 26.37 28.30 -0.93
CA ASN A 26 26.66 27.81 0.41
C ASN A 26 27.68 26.65 0.36
N TRP A 27 28.95 26.97 0.15
CA TRP A 27 30.04 25.98 0.07
C TRP A 27 30.46 25.39 1.43
N ALA A 28 30.04 25.99 2.55
CA ALA A 28 30.59 25.68 3.87
C ALA A 28 30.46 24.20 4.28
N PRO A 29 29.39 23.45 3.97
CA PRO A 29 29.34 22.02 4.23
C PRO A 29 30.37 21.22 3.43
N LEU A 30 30.48 21.46 2.12
CA LEU A 30 31.46 20.79 1.26
C LEU A 30 32.89 21.14 1.63
N ASP A 31 33.16 22.39 1.99
CA ASP A 31 34.50 22.81 2.43
C ASP A 31 34.99 22.00 3.63
N ARG A 32 34.11 21.71 4.59
CA ARG A 32 34.44 20.86 5.74
C ARG A 32 34.77 19.43 5.32
N ILE A 33 34.01 18.88 4.37
CA ILE A 33 34.21 17.53 3.85
C ILE A 33 35.55 17.44 3.10
N TYR A 34 35.82 18.38 2.18
CA TYR A 34 37.07 18.41 1.43
C TYR A 34 38.28 18.72 2.31
N ALA A 35 38.15 19.60 3.31
CA ALA A 35 39.22 19.84 4.27
C ALA A 35 39.61 18.56 5.01
N TYR A 36 38.62 17.84 5.55
CA TYR A 36 38.84 16.55 6.21
C TYR A 36 39.42 15.51 5.23
N ALA A 37 38.90 15.43 4.01
CA ALA A 37 39.37 14.50 3.00
C ALA A 37 40.84 14.75 2.63
N ARG A 38 41.24 16.01 2.43
CA ARG A 38 42.63 16.41 2.18
C ARG A 38 43.55 16.11 3.35
N GLU A 39 43.13 16.46 4.57
CA GLU A 39 43.90 16.19 5.79
C GLU A 39 44.21 14.70 5.96
N HIS A 40 43.28 13.83 5.54
CA HIS A 40 43.40 12.39 5.67
C HIS A 40 43.76 11.64 4.37
N ASN A 41 44.09 12.36 3.28
CA ASN A 41 44.37 11.77 1.96
C ASN A 41 43.28 10.81 1.46
N ILE A 42 42.01 11.17 1.68
CA ILE A 42 40.84 10.38 1.25
C ILE A 42 40.32 10.96 -0.07
N PRO A 43 40.19 10.17 -1.14
CA PRO A 43 39.57 10.62 -2.38
C PRO A 43 38.09 10.96 -2.17
N VAL A 44 37.65 12.08 -2.76
CA VAL A 44 36.25 12.49 -2.78
C VAL A 44 35.60 12.10 -4.10
N LYS A 45 34.44 11.46 -4.01
CA LYS A 45 33.52 11.22 -5.13
C LYS A 45 32.38 12.25 -5.06
N ALA A 46 32.30 13.16 -6.02
CA ALA A 46 31.19 14.10 -6.12
C ALA A 46 29.92 13.37 -6.58
N HIS A 47 28.80 13.70 -5.94
CA HIS A 47 27.49 13.16 -6.25
C HIS A 47 26.46 14.26 -5.99
N THR A 48 25.93 14.93 -7.01
CA THR A 48 26.09 14.74 -8.47
C THR A 48 25.92 16.10 -9.17
N PHE A 49 26.41 16.23 -10.41
CA PHE A 49 26.34 17.50 -11.15
C PHE A 49 24.98 17.76 -11.81
N VAL A 50 24.43 16.78 -12.53
CA VAL A 50 23.19 16.92 -13.29
C VAL A 50 22.20 15.82 -12.91
N TRP A 51 21.10 16.20 -12.26
CA TRP A 51 20.08 15.26 -11.76
C TRP A 51 18.72 15.94 -11.71
N GLY A 52 17.66 15.22 -12.06
CA GLY A 52 16.28 15.71 -12.01
C GLY A 52 15.68 15.76 -10.60
N SER A 53 16.48 15.51 -9.56
CA SER A 53 16.11 15.71 -8.16
C SER A 53 17.19 16.51 -7.44
N GLN A 54 16.81 17.19 -6.35
CA GLN A 54 17.69 18.03 -5.52
C GLN A 54 18.56 19.03 -6.30
N PHE A 55 18.06 19.52 -7.44
CA PHE A 55 18.60 20.64 -8.20
C PHE A 55 17.90 21.95 -7.78
N PRO A 56 18.49 23.12 -8.04
CA PRO A 56 17.86 24.38 -7.67
C PRO A 56 16.56 24.64 -8.45
N SER A 57 15.44 24.81 -7.76
CA SER A 57 14.14 25.02 -8.40
C SER A 57 14.06 26.26 -9.30
N TRP A 58 14.90 27.28 -9.05
CA TRP A 58 14.94 28.52 -9.82
C TRP A 58 15.37 28.31 -11.29
N ILE A 59 16.12 27.24 -11.59
CA ILE A 59 16.60 26.97 -12.95
C ILE A 59 15.46 26.68 -13.94
N ASN A 60 14.32 26.18 -13.45
CA ASN A 60 13.18 25.81 -14.30
C ASN A 60 12.52 27.00 -15.00
N ASN A 61 12.69 28.22 -14.47
CA ASN A 61 12.08 29.44 -15.01
C ASN A 61 12.99 30.19 -15.99
N LEU A 62 14.17 29.64 -16.28
CA LEU A 62 15.16 30.25 -17.14
C LEU A 62 14.95 29.84 -18.61
N SER A 63 15.46 30.66 -19.53
CA SER A 63 15.53 30.28 -20.94
C SER A 63 16.48 29.09 -21.12
N ALA A 64 16.36 28.32 -22.21
CA ALA A 64 17.29 27.23 -22.50
C ALA A 64 18.76 27.68 -22.52
N ALA A 65 19.04 28.88 -23.03
CA ALA A 65 20.37 29.46 -23.06
C ALA A 65 20.88 29.80 -21.65
N ASP A 66 20.03 30.36 -20.79
CA ASP A 66 20.37 30.63 -19.40
C ASP A 66 20.56 29.33 -18.61
N GLN A 67 19.72 28.32 -18.81
CA GLN A 67 19.91 27.00 -18.19
C GLN A 67 21.24 26.39 -18.59
N ALA A 68 21.64 26.49 -19.86
CA ALA A 68 22.95 26.03 -20.33
C ALA A 68 24.10 26.77 -19.63
N ALA A 69 23.98 28.10 -19.49
CA ALA A 69 24.98 28.92 -18.81
C ALA A 69 25.13 28.55 -17.34
N GLU A 70 24.01 28.35 -16.63
CA GLU A 70 23.98 27.99 -15.20
C GLU A 70 24.53 26.58 -14.96
N ILE A 71 24.26 25.62 -15.85
CA ILE A 71 24.86 24.29 -15.75
C ILE A 71 26.38 24.37 -15.93
N GLU A 72 26.85 25.13 -16.92
CA GLU A 72 28.29 25.33 -17.14
C GLU A 72 28.96 26.05 -15.98
N GLU A 73 28.31 27.07 -15.42
CA GLU A 73 28.75 27.81 -14.23
C GLU A 73 28.86 26.92 -13.00
N TRP A 74 27.82 26.16 -12.66
CA TRP A 74 27.83 25.22 -11.56
C TRP A 74 28.99 24.22 -11.65
N ILE A 75 29.15 23.59 -12.82
CA ILE A 75 30.22 22.61 -13.06
C ILE A 75 31.59 23.28 -12.95
N ARG A 76 31.77 24.44 -13.58
CA ARG A 76 33.02 25.22 -13.54
C ARG A 76 33.40 25.59 -12.12
N ASP A 77 32.46 26.14 -11.35
CA ASP A 77 32.72 26.69 -10.03
C ASP A 77 33.00 25.58 -9.02
N TYR A 78 32.26 24.46 -9.08
CA TYR A 78 32.57 23.26 -8.30
C TYR A 78 33.99 22.75 -8.61
N CYS A 79 34.30 22.55 -9.89
CA CYS A 79 35.60 22.02 -10.33
C CYS A 79 36.77 22.97 -10.00
N THR A 80 36.54 24.28 -10.08
CA THR A 80 37.55 25.29 -9.72
C THR A 80 37.84 25.27 -8.22
N ARG A 81 36.79 25.09 -7.40
CA ARG A 81 36.93 25.05 -5.94
C ARG A 81 37.54 23.73 -5.44
N TYR A 82 37.21 22.63 -6.10
CA TYR A 82 37.59 21.27 -5.71
C TYR A 82 38.33 20.52 -6.84
N PRO A 83 39.52 21.00 -7.26
CA PRO A 83 40.27 20.43 -8.40
C PRO A 83 40.81 19.02 -8.12
N ASP A 84 40.82 18.60 -6.85
CA ASP A 84 41.24 17.31 -6.34
C ASP A 84 40.11 16.27 -6.23
N THR A 85 38.92 16.58 -6.77
CA THR A 85 37.81 15.62 -6.87
C THR A 85 38.21 14.43 -7.73
N ALA A 86 38.22 13.22 -7.15
CA ALA A 86 38.74 12.02 -7.81
C ALA A 86 37.73 11.39 -8.78
N MET A 87 36.45 11.44 -8.44
CA MET A 87 35.36 10.79 -9.16
C MET A 87 34.13 11.70 -9.15
N ILE A 88 33.33 11.68 -10.22
CA ILE A 88 32.13 12.51 -10.33
C ILE A 88 31.02 11.68 -10.97
N ASP A 89 29.91 11.51 -10.25
CA ASP A 89 28.64 11.15 -10.91
C ASP A 89 28.16 12.39 -11.68
N VAL A 90 28.42 12.44 -12.98
CA VAL A 90 28.15 13.64 -13.79
C VAL A 90 26.66 13.76 -14.05
N VAL A 91 26.06 12.68 -14.55
CA VAL A 91 24.63 12.56 -14.77
C VAL A 91 24.12 11.44 -13.90
N ASN A 92 23.07 11.73 -13.13
CA ASN A 92 22.39 10.79 -12.27
C ASN A 92 20.96 10.54 -12.77
N GLU A 93 20.55 9.27 -12.83
CA GLU A 93 19.16 8.86 -13.02
C GLU A 93 18.50 9.36 -14.32
N ALA A 94 19.21 9.20 -15.44
CA ALA A 94 18.81 9.74 -16.74
C ALA A 94 17.68 8.95 -17.43
N ILE A 95 17.38 7.74 -16.96
CA ILE A 95 16.35 6.88 -17.55
C ILE A 95 14.94 7.47 -17.30
N PRO A 96 14.05 7.51 -18.32
CA PRO A 96 12.65 7.85 -18.12
C PRO A 96 11.97 6.93 -17.09
N GLY A 97 11.36 7.53 -16.06
CA GLY A 97 10.79 6.80 -14.91
C GLY A 97 11.71 6.78 -13.68
N HIS A 98 12.95 7.26 -13.80
CA HIS A 98 13.85 7.54 -12.69
C HIS A 98 13.72 9.04 -12.35
N ALA A 99 14.79 9.84 -12.47
CA ALA A 99 14.74 11.29 -12.24
C ALA A 99 15.58 12.07 -13.28
N PRO A 100 15.19 12.03 -14.57
CA PRO A 100 15.95 12.71 -15.62
C PRO A 100 15.92 14.23 -15.46
N ALA A 101 17.07 14.89 -15.70
CA ALA A 101 17.23 16.33 -15.58
C ALA A 101 16.58 17.09 -16.76
N THR A 102 15.30 17.45 -16.61
CA THR A 102 14.54 18.17 -17.64
C THR A 102 15.13 19.54 -17.99
N TYR A 103 15.70 20.26 -17.02
CA TYR A 103 16.38 21.55 -17.27
C TYR A 103 17.61 21.37 -18.18
N ALA A 104 18.35 20.27 -18.05
CA ALA A 104 19.49 19.97 -18.91
C ALA A 104 19.04 19.53 -20.32
N GLN A 105 17.94 18.78 -20.41
CA GLN A 105 17.29 18.45 -21.69
C GLN A 105 16.84 19.70 -22.42
N ASN A 106 16.25 20.66 -21.73
CA ASN A 106 15.86 21.95 -22.30
C ASN A 106 17.07 22.76 -22.76
N ALA A 107 18.13 22.78 -21.96
CA ALA A 107 19.37 23.51 -22.24
C ALA A 107 20.12 22.98 -23.49
N PHE A 108 20.22 21.65 -23.62
CA PHE A 108 21.13 21.02 -24.58
C PHE A 108 20.44 20.09 -25.59
N GLY A 109 19.12 19.96 -25.53
CA GLY A 109 18.35 19.06 -26.38
C GLY A 109 18.68 17.59 -26.15
N ASN A 110 18.62 16.79 -27.22
CA ASN A 110 18.83 15.33 -27.15
C ASN A 110 20.23 14.92 -26.68
N ASP A 111 21.23 15.80 -26.84
CA ASP A 111 22.63 15.51 -26.49
C ASP A 111 23.00 15.96 -25.06
N TRP A 112 22.02 16.30 -24.23
CA TRP A 112 22.26 16.86 -22.89
C TRP A 112 23.18 16.04 -21.99
N ILE A 113 23.11 14.70 -22.08
CA ILE A 113 23.99 13.81 -21.33
C ILE A 113 25.43 14.03 -21.82
N ILE A 114 25.66 13.89 -23.13
CA ILE A 114 26.98 14.08 -23.74
C ILE A 114 27.53 15.48 -23.44
N LYS A 115 26.70 16.52 -23.52
CA LYS A 115 27.09 17.90 -23.19
C LYS A 115 27.47 18.08 -21.73
N SER A 116 26.73 17.48 -20.80
CA SER A 116 27.08 17.50 -19.37
C SER A 116 28.46 16.88 -19.11
N PHE A 117 28.76 15.75 -19.76
CA PHE A 117 30.09 15.12 -19.68
C PHE A 117 31.21 15.94 -20.35
N GLN A 118 30.93 16.59 -21.48
CA GLN A 118 31.90 17.48 -22.11
C GLN A 118 32.26 18.68 -21.21
N LEU A 119 31.26 19.27 -20.55
CA LEU A 119 31.48 20.33 -19.56
C LEU A 119 32.27 19.81 -18.35
N ALA A 120 31.88 18.66 -17.80
CA ALA A 120 32.61 18.05 -16.69
C ALA A 120 34.07 17.74 -17.07
N ARG A 121 34.35 17.20 -18.26
CA ARG A 121 35.73 16.96 -18.72
C ARG A 121 36.51 18.26 -18.93
N LYS A 122 35.85 19.32 -19.41
CA LYS A 122 36.48 20.64 -19.63
C LYS A 122 36.97 21.24 -18.31
N TYR A 123 36.18 21.16 -17.24
CA TYR A 123 36.48 21.84 -15.97
C TYR A 123 37.11 20.92 -14.90
N CYS A 124 36.79 19.63 -14.91
CA CYS A 124 37.35 18.59 -14.04
C CYS A 124 38.14 17.55 -14.86
N PRO A 125 39.25 17.92 -15.55
CA PRO A 125 39.91 17.04 -16.50
C PRO A 125 40.50 15.76 -15.88
N ASN A 126 40.82 15.80 -14.58
CA ASN A 126 41.51 14.72 -13.87
C ASN A 126 40.55 13.73 -13.17
N ALA A 127 39.26 14.03 -13.10
CA ALA A 127 38.29 13.17 -12.45
C ALA A 127 37.85 12.01 -13.35
N ILE A 128 37.53 10.87 -12.72
CA ILE A 128 36.79 9.78 -13.37
C ILE A 128 35.33 10.21 -13.48
N LEU A 129 34.82 10.30 -14.70
CA LEU A 129 33.45 10.73 -14.99
C LEU A 129 32.52 9.53 -15.12
N ILE A 130 31.50 9.48 -14.27
CA ILE A 130 30.60 8.34 -14.10
C ILE A 130 29.19 8.69 -14.58
N LEU A 131 28.61 7.82 -15.42
CA LEU A 131 27.18 7.83 -15.72
C LEU A 131 26.48 6.94 -14.70
N ASN A 132 25.75 7.54 -13.76
CA ASN A 132 25.16 6.85 -12.62
C ASN A 132 23.65 6.70 -12.76
N ASP A 133 23.08 5.57 -12.38
CA ASP A 133 21.65 5.38 -12.48
C ASP A 133 21.06 4.46 -11.39
N TYR A 134 19.76 4.64 -11.12
CA TYR A 134 19.04 4.09 -9.98
C TYR A 134 18.65 2.63 -10.20
N ASN A 135 19.21 1.74 -9.37
CA ASN A 135 18.78 0.36 -9.23
C ASN A 135 18.76 -0.44 -10.55
N VAL A 136 19.69 -0.15 -11.46
CA VAL A 136 19.85 -0.81 -12.76
C VAL A 136 20.25 -2.29 -12.66
N LEU A 137 20.65 -2.75 -11.46
CA LEU A 137 20.87 -4.17 -11.13
C LEU A 137 19.60 -4.89 -10.65
N SER A 138 18.48 -4.17 -10.53
CA SER A 138 17.15 -4.69 -10.19
C SER A 138 16.12 -4.49 -11.28
N TRP A 139 16.19 -3.43 -12.09
CA TRP A 139 15.23 -3.14 -13.15
C TRP A 139 15.84 -2.22 -14.22
N ASP A 140 15.19 -2.10 -15.37
CA ASP A 140 15.57 -1.19 -16.46
C ASP A 140 17.04 -1.28 -16.95
N THR A 141 17.71 -2.42 -16.72
CA THR A 141 19.07 -2.70 -17.19
C THR A 141 19.24 -2.47 -18.70
N ASP A 142 18.27 -2.91 -19.51
CA ASP A 142 18.28 -2.72 -20.95
C ASP A 142 18.13 -1.26 -21.38
N LYS A 143 17.37 -0.47 -20.61
CA LYS A 143 17.23 0.98 -20.85
C LYS A 143 18.52 1.70 -20.50
N PHE A 144 19.16 1.34 -19.39
CA PHE A 144 20.47 1.87 -19.03
C PHE A 144 21.50 1.57 -20.11
N ILE A 145 21.55 0.31 -20.58
CA ILE A 145 22.45 -0.11 -21.67
C ILE A 145 22.19 0.70 -22.95
N THR A 146 20.92 0.85 -23.33
CA THR A 146 20.51 1.65 -24.49
C THR A 146 20.96 3.11 -24.38
N LEU A 147 20.81 3.70 -23.20
CA LEU A 147 21.18 5.09 -22.91
C LEU A 147 22.71 5.28 -22.83
N ALA A 148 23.43 4.33 -22.24
CA ALA A 148 24.88 4.41 -22.05
C ALA A 148 25.66 4.27 -23.36
N ARG A 149 25.22 3.42 -24.29
CA ARG A 149 25.90 3.17 -25.58
C ARG A 149 26.31 4.44 -26.34
N PRO A 150 25.42 5.41 -26.63
CA PRO A 150 25.81 6.63 -27.33
C PRO A 150 26.79 7.51 -26.54
N VAL A 151 26.70 7.54 -25.20
CA VAL A 151 27.61 8.30 -24.35
C VAL A 151 29.01 7.68 -24.34
N ILE A 152 29.08 6.35 -24.29
CA ILE A 152 30.33 5.58 -24.42
C ILE A 152 30.94 5.80 -25.81
N ALA A 153 30.14 5.71 -26.87
CA ALA A 153 30.59 5.92 -28.24
C ALA A 153 31.13 7.34 -28.48
N ALA A 154 30.59 8.34 -27.77
CA ALA A 154 31.10 9.71 -27.80
C ALA A 154 32.46 9.88 -27.07
N GLY A 155 32.90 8.88 -26.30
CA GLY A 155 34.19 8.91 -25.60
C GLY A 155 34.27 9.90 -24.43
N VAL A 156 33.12 10.27 -23.85
CA VAL A 156 33.04 11.31 -22.81
C VAL A 156 32.88 10.78 -21.39
N VAL A 157 32.54 9.49 -21.23
CA VAL A 157 32.32 8.80 -19.95
C VAL A 157 33.44 7.78 -19.69
N ASP A 158 33.91 7.70 -18.45
CA ASP A 158 35.00 6.78 -18.06
C ASP A 158 34.49 5.52 -17.37
N ALA A 159 33.33 5.59 -16.71
CA ALA A 159 32.78 4.50 -15.91
C ALA A 159 31.26 4.56 -15.79
N LEU A 160 30.66 3.44 -15.40
CA LEU A 160 29.23 3.28 -15.18
C LEU A 160 28.95 3.11 -13.68
N GLY A 161 27.97 3.85 -13.17
CA GLY A 161 27.51 3.77 -11.79
C GLY A 161 26.22 2.99 -11.70
N ALA A 162 26.16 2.05 -10.75
CA ALA A 162 24.96 1.27 -10.47
C ALA A 162 24.57 1.45 -9.00
N GLN A 163 23.56 2.28 -8.76
CA GLN A 163 22.96 2.35 -7.43
C GLN A 163 22.31 0.99 -7.14
N SER A 164 22.48 0.51 -5.93
CA SER A 164 22.22 -0.86 -5.51
C SER A 164 21.44 -0.86 -4.20
N HIS A 165 20.42 -0.02 -4.13
CA HIS A 165 19.45 0.01 -3.04
C HIS A 165 18.44 -1.13 -3.20
N GLY A 166 17.92 -1.66 -2.08
CA GLY A 166 16.83 -2.63 -2.11
C GLY A 166 17.15 -3.95 -2.82
N LEU A 167 18.43 -4.29 -3.02
CA LEU A 167 18.82 -5.57 -3.62
C LEU A 167 18.63 -6.75 -2.67
N ALA A 168 18.42 -6.51 -1.37
CA ALA A 168 18.47 -7.53 -0.33
C ALA A 168 17.50 -8.71 -0.54
N ASP A 169 16.35 -8.45 -1.16
CA ASP A 169 15.32 -9.46 -1.44
C ASP A 169 15.35 -10.00 -2.88
N ARG A 170 16.36 -9.63 -3.66
CA ARG A 170 16.50 -10.06 -5.06
C ARG A 170 17.31 -11.34 -5.15
N PRO A 171 16.93 -12.28 -6.05
CA PRO A 171 17.75 -13.45 -6.31
C PRO A 171 19.16 -13.04 -6.74
N LEU A 172 20.19 -13.58 -6.09
CA LEU A 172 21.59 -13.27 -6.41
C LEU A 172 21.94 -13.53 -7.88
N SER A 173 21.32 -14.55 -8.49
CA SER A 173 21.47 -14.89 -9.91
C SER A 173 20.99 -13.76 -10.84
N GLU A 174 19.94 -13.04 -10.45
CA GLU A 174 19.41 -11.92 -11.23
C GLU A 174 20.37 -10.73 -11.20
N THR A 175 20.82 -10.34 -10.00
CA THR A 175 21.84 -9.30 -9.81
C THR A 175 23.12 -9.62 -10.56
N THR A 176 23.57 -10.88 -10.52
CA THR A 176 24.75 -11.36 -11.26
C THR A 176 24.56 -11.21 -12.77
N SER A 177 23.42 -11.63 -13.30
CA SER A 177 23.12 -11.54 -14.73
C SER A 177 23.11 -10.09 -15.21
N LYS A 178 22.45 -9.19 -14.47
CA LYS A 178 22.36 -7.77 -14.82
C LYS A 178 23.71 -7.07 -14.72
N LEU A 179 24.51 -7.39 -13.70
CA LEU A 179 25.88 -6.88 -13.57
C LEU A 179 26.74 -7.30 -14.76
N ASN A 180 26.65 -8.56 -15.19
CA ASN A 180 27.37 -9.07 -16.37
C ASN A 180 26.94 -8.37 -17.67
N GLN A 181 25.64 -8.05 -17.81
CA GLN A 181 25.13 -7.32 -18.98
C GLN A 181 25.69 -5.90 -19.05
N ILE A 182 25.74 -5.18 -17.93
CA ILE A 182 26.36 -3.85 -17.87
C ILE A 182 27.87 -3.96 -18.10
N ALA A 183 28.53 -4.97 -17.53
CA ALA A 183 29.96 -5.20 -17.69
C ALA A 183 30.37 -5.45 -19.16
N ALA A 184 29.47 -6.01 -19.97
CA ALA A 184 29.68 -6.21 -21.40
C ALA A 184 29.81 -4.89 -22.19
N LEU A 185 29.46 -3.73 -21.61
CA LEU A 185 29.72 -2.42 -22.21
C LEU A 185 31.20 -2.02 -22.18
N GLY A 186 32.04 -2.76 -21.44
CA GLY A 186 33.50 -2.62 -21.49
C GLY A 186 34.09 -1.48 -20.65
N LEU A 187 33.27 -0.73 -19.90
CA LEU A 187 33.74 0.28 -18.95
C LEU A 187 33.80 -0.26 -17.51
N PRO A 188 34.69 0.28 -16.66
CA PRO A 188 34.64 0.11 -15.22
C PRO A 188 33.25 0.38 -14.63
N ILE A 189 32.86 -0.41 -13.63
CA ILE A 189 31.61 -0.26 -12.88
C ILE A 189 31.91 0.16 -11.46
N TYR A 190 31.16 1.12 -10.95
CA TYR A 190 31.10 1.44 -9.53
C TYR A 190 29.74 1.04 -9.00
N ILE A 191 29.72 0.21 -7.95
CA ILE A 191 28.53 0.08 -7.12
C ILE A 191 28.45 1.36 -6.31
N SER A 192 27.65 2.30 -6.80
CA SER A 192 27.75 3.71 -6.43
C SER A 192 27.04 4.04 -5.13
N GLU A 193 26.04 3.25 -4.75
CA GLU A 193 25.22 3.41 -3.54
C GLU A 193 24.71 2.03 -3.11
N TYR A 194 25.34 1.40 -2.11
CA TYR A 194 24.99 0.06 -1.63
C TYR A 194 24.49 0.09 -0.19
N ASP A 195 23.34 -0.53 0.04
CA ASP A 195 22.81 -0.78 1.37
C ASP A 195 21.99 -2.07 1.43
N ILE A 196 21.71 -2.51 2.66
CA ILE A 196 20.97 -3.75 2.94
C ILE A 196 19.87 -3.42 3.95
N GLU A 197 18.64 -3.28 3.47
CA GLU A 197 17.46 -2.97 4.28
C GLU A 197 16.96 -4.18 5.08
N LYS A 198 17.74 -4.59 6.09
CA LYS A 198 17.41 -5.69 7.01
C LYS A 198 17.64 -5.28 8.46
N THR A 199 16.54 -5.14 9.20
CA THR A 199 16.57 -4.85 10.65
C THR A 199 17.00 -6.07 11.46
N ASN A 200 16.73 -7.28 10.97
CA ASN A 200 17.28 -8.51 11.53
C ASN A 200 18.77 -8.65 11.17
N ASP A 201 19.62 -8.77 12.20
CA ASP A 201 21.07 -8.87 12.04
C ASP A 201 21.54 -10.10 11.27
N GLN A 202 20.85 -11.23 11.43
CA GLN A 202 21.22 -12.47 10.76
C GLN A 202 20.87 -12.43 9.28
N GLU A 203 19.72 -11.85 8.92
CA GLU A 203 19.33 -11.62 7.53
C GLU A 203 20.27 -10.61 6.85
N GLN A 204 20.60 -9.51 7.53
CA GLN A 204 21.54 -8.53 7.00
C GLN A 204 22.92 -9.16 6.75
N LEU A 205 23.38 -9.99 7.68
CA LEU A 205 24.62 -10.75 7.55
C LEU A 205 24.59 -11.70 6.35
N GLN A 206 23.50 -12.45 6.17
CA GLN A 206 23.33 -13.38 5.05
C GLN A 206 23.39 -12.66 3.70
N VAL A 207 22.69 -11.52 3.57
CA VAL A 207 22.73 -10.74 2.33
C VAL A 207 24.13 -10.18 2.07
N MET A 208 24.79 -9.64 3.11
CA MET A 208 26.17 -9.14 3.00
C MET A 208 27.14 -10.23 2.55
N GLN A 209 26.99 -11.45 3.08
CA GLN A 209 27.77 -12.64 2.71
C GLN A 209 27.59 -13.09 1.26
N GLN A 210 26.45 -12.77 0.65
CA GLN A 210 26.13 -13.16 -0.72
C GLN A 210 26.53 -12.07 -1.73
N GLN A 211 26.09 -10.84 -1.49
CA GLN A 211 26.19 -9.75 -2.47
C GLN A 211 27.54 -9.06 -2.45
N PHE A 212 28.16 -8.86 -1.29
CA PHE A 212 29.46 -8.19 -1.23
C PHE A 212 30.54 -8.97 -1.99
N PRO A 213 30.68 -10.30 -1.85
CA PRO A 213 31.63 -11.08 -2.66
C PRO A 213 31.30 -11.06 -4.16
N LEU A 214 30.01 -11.04 -4.54
CA LEU A 214 29.60 -10.89 -5.94
C LEU A 214 30.18 -9.60 -6.53
N PHE A 215 29.98 -8.47 -5.86
CA PHE A 215 30.49 -7.19 -6.34
C PHE A 215 32.02 -7.11 -6.26
N TYR A 216 32.58 -7.46 -5.10
CA TYR A 216 34.00 -7.31 -4.82
C TYR A 216 34.89 -8.14 -5.75
N ASN A 217 34.45 -9.34 -6.13
CA ASN A 217 35.23 -10.24 -6.98
C ASN A 217 34.94 -10.07 -8.48
N HIS A 218 33.94 -9.27 -8.86
CA HIS A 218 33.60 -9.06 -10.25
C HIS A 218 34.64 -8.17 -10.95
N ALA A 219 35.31 -8.67 -11.99
CA ALA A 219 36.47 -8.02 -12.61
C ALA A 219 36.21 -6.57 -13.09
N SER A 220 34.98 -6.27 -13.54
CA SER A 220 34.60 -4.91 -13.97
C SER A 220 34.28 -3.95 -12.83
N VAL A 221 34.01 -4.43 -11.61
CA VAL A 221 33.68 -3.57 -10.46
C VAL A 221 34.97 -3.00 -9.86
N LYS A 222 35.07 -1.67 -9.77
CA LYS A 222 36.27 -0.96 -9.29
C LYS A 222 36.07 -0.23 -7.96
N GLY A 223 34.84 -0.11 -7.50
CA GLY A 223 34.53 0.46 -6.19
C GLY A 223 33.12 0.11 -5.73
N ILE A 224 32.96 0.07 -4.41
CA ILE A 224 31.68 -0.12 -3.73
C ILE A 224 31.56 0.99 -2.70
N THR A 225 30.55 1.84 -2.84
CA THR A 225 30.24 2.91 -1.90
C THR A 225 29.03 2.47 -1.07
N LEU A 226 29.17 2.41 0.25
CA LEU A 226 28.02 2.19 1.13
C LEU A 226 27.23 3.49 1.29
N TRP A 227 25.91 3.44 1.17
CA TRP A 227 25.06 4.62 1.32
C TRP A 227 24.74 4.90 2.80
N GLY A 228 25.79 5.35 3.49
CA GLY A 228 25.82 5.46 4.94
C GLY A 228 26.03 4.11 5.62
N TYR A 229 26.41 4.13 6.89
CA TYR A 229 26.75 2.92 7.65
C TYR A 229 26.39 3.00 9.13
N VAL A 230 25.88 4.14 9.63
CA VAL A 230 25.51 4.31 11.04
C VAL A 230 24.01 4.12 11.19
N VAL A 231 23.60 3.16 12.02
CA VAL A 231 22.19 2.84 12.29
C VAL A 231 21.46 4.10 12.76
N GLY A 232 20.31 4.37 12.14
CA GLY A 232 19.48 5.55 12.44
C GLY A 232 20.01 6.87 11.88
N LYS A 233 21.14 6.87 11.16
CA LYS A 233 21.69 8.05 10.45
C LYS A 233 21.84 7.82 8.94
N THR A 234 21.37 6.68 8.44
CA THR A 234 21.23 6.41 7.01
C THR A 234 19.84 6.80 6.52
N TRP A 235 19.64 6.87 5.21
CA TRP A 235 18.37 7.30 4.60
C TRP A 235 17.18 6.34 4.80
N ARG A 236 17.43 5.08 5.17
CA ARG A 236 16.42 4.02 5.39
C ARG A 236 16.73 3.18 6.61
N ASP A 237 15.71 2.73 7.32
CA ASP A 237 15.85 1.79 8.43
C ASP A 237 16.46 0.46 7.99
N GLY A 238 17.20 -0.18 8.91
CA GLY A 238 17.82 -1.48 8.67
C GLY A 238 19.11 -1.47 7.85
N THR A 239 19.50 -0.35 7.22
CA THR A 239 20.69 -0.25 6.34
C THR A 239 22.02 -0.05 7.08
N GLY A 240 22.00 0.56 8.27
CA GLY A 240 23.22 0.81 9.05
C GLY A 240 23.95 -0.48 9.43
N LEU A 241 25.28 -0.43 9.46
CA LEU A 241 26.19 -1.54 9.80
C LEU A 241 26.84 -1.35 11.17
N ILE A 242 26.85 -0.14 11.71
CA ILE A 242 27.43 0.22 13.01
C ILE A 242 26.39 0.99 13.82
N GLN A 243 26.20 0.62 15.07
CA GLN A 243 25.33 1.33 16.01
C GLN A 243 25.88 2.72 16.33
N GLU A 244 25.05 3.66 16.78
CA GLU A 244 25.49 5.03 17.13
C GLU A 244 26.60 5.05 18.19
N ASN A 245 26.62 4.08 19.10
CA ASN A 245 27.69 3.92 20.10
C ASN A 245 28.98 3.28 19.56
N GLY A 246 29.10 3.05 18.25
CA GLY A 246 30.25 2.44 17.59
C GLY A 246 30.26 0.91 17.56
N THR A 247 29.25 0.24 18.13
CA THR A 247 29.18 -1.23 18.13
C THR A 247 28.89 -1.76 16.73
N PRO A 248 29.73 -2.63 16.15
CA PRO A 248 29.49 -3.20 14.83
C PRO A 248 28.35 -4.24 14.88
N ARG A 249 27.43 -4.18 13.92
CA ARG A 249 26.48 -5.28 13.66
C ARG A 249 27.21 -6.50 13.10
N PRO A 250 26.62 -7.71 13.13
CA PRO A 250 27.25 -8.92 12.60
C PRO A 250 27.73 -8.79 11.15
N ALA A 251 26.95 -8.13 10.28
CA ALA A 251 27.35 -7.86 8.89
C ALA A 251 28.64 -7.01 8.78
N MET A 252 28.82 -5.99 9.62
CA MET A 252 30.06 -5.20 9.65
C MET A 252 31.25 -6.02 10.15
N THR A 253 31.03 -6.83 11.18
CA THR A 253 32.08 -7.70 11.72
C THR A 253 32.54 -8.70 10.66
N TRP A 254 31.59 -9.32 9.96
CA TRP A 254 31.90 -10.19 8.84
C TRP A 254 32.61 -9.45 7.70
N LEU A 255 32.13 -8.28 7.28
CA LEU A 255 32.74 -7.50 6.19
C LEU A 255 34.20 -7.17 6.46
N ARG A 256 34.53 -6.76 7.69
CA ARG A 256 35.92 -6.50 8.10
C ARG A 256 36.80 -7.74 8.00
N ASN A 257 36.29 -8.88 8.48
CA ASN A 257 37.02 -10.15 8.42
C ASN A 257 37.20 -10.63 6.97
N TYR A 258 36.16 -10.50 6.14
CA TYR A 258 36.20 -10.81 4.73
C TYR A 258 37.28 -9.99 4.03
N LEU A 259 37.26 -8.67 4.17
CA LEU A 259 38.26 -7.76 3.58
C LEU A 259 39.69 -8.06 4.06
N ALA A 260 39.87 -8.36 5.35
CA ALA A 260 41.17 -8.75 5.90
C ALA A 260 41.67 -10.09 5.32
N SER A 261 40.77 -11.02 4.98
CA SER A 261 41.12 -12.32 4.40
C SER A 261 41.46 -12.26 2.90
N VAL A 262 40.92 -11.28 2.17
CA VAL A 262 41.11 -11.13 0.71
C VAL A 262 42.14 -10.06 0.34
N THR A 263 42.65 -9.30 1.32
CA THR A 263 43.72 -8.32 1.11
C THR A 263 45.07 -8.97 1.47
N PRO A 264 46.03 -9.12 0.54
CA PRO A 264 47.34 -9.68 0.86
C PRO A 264 48.07 -8.83 1.90
N SER A 265 48.56 -9.45 2.98
CA SER A 265 49.40 -8.76 3.96
C SER A 265 50.72 -8.32 3.30
N SER A 266 50.96 -7.02 3.18
CA SER A 266 52.24 -6.49 2.77
C SER A 266 53.27 -6.63 3.90
N SER A 267 54.09 -7.68 3.86
CA SER A 267 55.35 -7.73 4.60
C SER A 267 56.45 -8.42 3.79
N ALA A 268 57.44 -7.59 3.41
CA ALA A 268 58.85 -7.88 3.11
C ALA A 268 59.21 -8.91 2.01
N ALA A 269 59.94 -8.39 1.02
CA ALA A 269 60.75 -9.15 0.08
C ALA A 269 61.92 -9.87 0.79
N SER A 270 62.13 -11.16 0.47
CA SER A 270 63.47 -11.70 0.26
C SER A 270 63.41 -12.98 -0.59
N SER A 271 64.39 -13.09 -1.47
CA SER A 271 64.68 -14.12 -2.46
C SER A 271 64.76 -15.56 -1.93
N SER A 272 64.19 -16.53 -2.67
CA SER A 272 64.95 -17.63 -3.30
C SER A 272 64.00 -18.67 -3.95
N ARG A 273 64.46 -19.24 -5.07
CA ARG A 273 63.94 -20.41 -5.79
C ARG A 273 65.13 -21.38 -5.91
N PRO A 274 65.03 -22.68 -6.29
CA PRO A 274 63.92 -23.64 -6.37
C PRO A 274 64.24 -24.96 -5.58
N SER A 275 63.34 -25.95 -5.54
CA SER A 275 63.60 -27.38 -5.87
C SER A 275 62.49 -28.33 -5.37
N SER A 276 62.62 -29.58 -5.79
CA SER A 276 61.65 -30.60 -6.12
C SER A 276 61.22 -31.55 -4.99
N SER A 277 60.23 -32.39 -5.34
CA SER A 277 59.97 -33.77 -4.86
C SER A 277 59.44 -33.98 -3.43
N SER A 278 58.24 -34.56 -3.29
CA SER A 278 58.03 -36.02 -3.12
C SER A 278 56.63 -36.33 -2.55
N ILE A 279 56.09 -37.47 -3.01
CA ILE A 279 54.84 -38.11 -2.59
C ILE A 279 55.07 -38.87 -1.27
N ALA A 280 54.11 -38.83 -0.34
CA ALA A 280 53.83 -39.97 0.56
C ALA A 280 52.39 -39.92 1.12
N ILE A 281 51.77 -41.10 1.13
CA ILE A 281 50.42 -41.45 1.57
C ILE A 281 50.48 -42.14 2.96
N SER A 282 49.32 -42.18 3.63
CA SER A 282 48.86 -43.12 4.68
C SER A 282 48.80 -42.51 6.10
N SER A 283 47.83 -42.82 6.97
CA SER A 283 46.97 -44.01 7.13
C SER A 283 45.74 -43.66 8.02
N SER A 284 44.53 -44.13 7.64
CA SER A 284 43.63 -45.11 8.31
C SER A 284 42.93 -44.61 9.61
N SER A 285 41.67 -44.93 9.96
CA SER A 285 40.77 -46.08 9.70
C SER A 285 39.31 -45.66 10.07
N SER A 286 38.27 -45.91 9.26
CA SER A 286 37.35 -47.09 9.17
C SER A 286 36.52 -47.32 10.46
N SER A 287 35.19 -47.56 10.46
CA SER A 287 34.38 -48.40 9.57
C SER A 287 32.86 -48.22 9.83
N VAL A 288 31.99 -48.41 8.82
CA VAL A 288 30.66 -49.06 8.97
C VAL A 288 30.37 -49.89 7.70
N VAL A 289 29.96 -51.14 7.89
CA VAL A 289 29.70 -52.18 6.87
C VAL A 289 28.20 -52.27 6.53
N ILE A 290 27.92 -52.85 5.37
CA ILE A 290 26.74 -52.73 4.48
C ILE A 290 25.92 -54.05 4.40
N LEU A 291 24.57 -53.91 4.37
CA LEU A 291 23.49 -54.65 3.64
C LEU A 291 23.27 -56.18 3.85
N PRO A 292 22.18 -56.84 3.37
CA PRO A 292 21.26 -56.48 2.27
C PRO A 292 19.73 -56.83 2.40
N SER A 293 19.05 -56.55 1.29
CA SER A 293 17.63 -56.59 0.90
C SER A 293 16.98 -57.97 0.69
N SER A 294 15.64 -58.04 0.67
CA SER A 294 14.84 -58.85 -0.28
C SER A 294 13.34 -58.49 -0.26
N SER A 295 12.69 -58.71 -1.41
CA SER A 295 11.31 -58.42 -1.80
C SER A 295 10.34 -59.60 -1.60
N SER A 296 9.02 -59.36 -1.45
CA SER A 296 7.95 -59.86 -2.36
C SER A 296 6.51 -59.83 -1.79
N SER A 297 5.58 -59.61 -2.74
CA SER A 297 4.23 -60.21 -2.89
C SER A 297 2.96 -59.56 -2.30
N SER A 298 1.94 -59.56 -3.17
CA SER A 298 0.61 -58.94 -3.12
C SER A 298 -0.45 -59.82 -2.45
N SER A 299 -1.53 -59.21 -1.92
CA SER A 299 -2.91 -59.77 -2.01
C SER A 299 -3.99 -58.74 -1.64
N ARG A 300 -5.07 -58.71 -2.43
CA ARG A 300 -6.37 -58.05 -2.17
C ARG A 300 -7.21 -58.93 -1.24
N ILE A 301 -8.13 -58.34 -0.45
CA ILE A 301 -9.52 -58.84 -0.20
C ILE A 301 -10.38 -57.72 0.43
N SER A 302 -11.67 -57.77 0.09
CA SER A 302 -12.73 -56.77 0.19
C SER A 302 -13.44 -56.63 1.56
N SER A 303 -14.09 -55.46 1.73
CA SER A 303 -15.43 -55.18 2.27
C SER A 303 -16.01 -55.97 3.47
N SER A 304 -16.44 -55.26 4.52
CA SER A 304 -17.80 -55.41 5.06
C SER A 304 -18.22 -54.21 5.90
N SER A 305 -19.42 -53.71 5.60
CA SER A 305 -20.18 -52.71 6.34
C SER A 305 -20.69 -53.27 7.66
N LEU A 306 -20.63 -52.48 8.74
CA LEU A 306 -21.48 -52.65 9.91
C LEU A 306 -22.13 -51.30 10.25
N ARG A 307 -23.39 -51.16 9.83
CA ARG A 307 -24.35 -50.24 10.45
C ARG A 307 -24.67 -50.77 11.84
N SER A 308 -24.57 -49.93 12.85
CA SER A 308 -25.35 -50.07 14.09
C SER A 308 -26.07 -48.77 14.35
N SER A 309 -27.39 -48.86 14.39
CA SER A 309 -28.33 -47.77 14.56
C SER A 309 -28.74 -47.61 16.03
N SER A 310 -28.71 -46.33 16.46
CA SER A 310 -29.66 -45.64 17.35
C SER A 310 -29.71 -45.97 18.85
N SER A 311 -29.45 -44.93 19.66
CA SER A 311 -30.46 -44.48 20.64
C SER A 311 -30.44 -42.95 20.74
N ILE A 312 -31.60 -42.37 20.43
CA ILE A 312 -31.92 -40.95 20.40
C ILE A 312 -32.27 -40.53 21.83
N ILE A 313 -31.48 -39.62 22.42
CA ILE A 313 -32.01 -38.65 23.38
C ILE A 313 -32.22 -37.38 22.57
N SER A 314 -33.46 -37.20 22.10
CA SER A 314 -33.90 -35.95 21.51
C SER A 314 -33.89 -34.90 22.62
N THR A 315 -32.83 -34.11 22.66
CA THR A 315 -32.96 -32.73 23.13
C THR A 315 -33.53 -31.97 21.94
N ASN A 316 -34.74 -31.44 22.07
CA ASN A 316 -35.37 -30.55 21.08
C ASN A 316 -34.55 -29.25 20.98
N ARG A 317 -33.37 -29.32 20.36
CA ARG A 317 -32.57 -28.17 19.99
C ARG A 317 -32.67 -28.00 18.48
N GLU A 318 -33.36 -26.94 18.06
CA GLU A 318 -33.53 -26.61 16.64
C GLU A 318 -32.30 -25.87 16.13
N LEU A 319 -31.87 -26.19 14.91
CA LEU A 319 -30.80 -25.46 14.24
C LEU A 319 -31.25 -24.02 13.99
N VAL A 320 -30.44 -23.06 14.43
CA VAL A 320 -30.67 -21.63 14.28
C VAL A 320 -29.88 -21.09 13.09
N TYR A 321 -28.57 -21.38 13.08
CA TYR A 321 -27.65 -20.94 12.04
C TYR A 321 -26.35 -21.75 12.08
N ALA A 322 -25.67 -21.93 10.96
CA ALA A 322 -24.37 -22.61 10.91
C ALA A 322 -23.45 -21.94 9.88
N ILE A 323 -22.17 -21.83 10.19
CA ILE A 323 -21.16 -21.13 9.38
C ILE A 323 -19.94 -22.01 9.15
N ASN A 324 -19.53 -22.13 7.89
CA ASN A 324 -18.24 -22.67 7.50
C ASN A 324 -17.19 -21.55 7.52
N SER A 325 -16.34 -21.52 8.54
CA SER A 325 -15.37 -20.45 8.77
C SER A 325 -14.28 -20.48 7.70
N GLY A 326 -14.01 -19.33 7.07
CA GLY A 326 -13.08 -19.20 5.95
C GLY A 326 -13.51 -19.92 4.65
N GLY A 327 -14.68 -20.56 4.63
CA GLY A 327 -15.11 -21.45 3.56
C GLY A 327 -16.41 -21.07 2.87
N GLY A 328 -16.69 -21.78 1.77
CA GLY A 328 -17.97 -21.72 1.07
C GLY A 328 -19.06 -22.53 1.77
N LYS A 329 -20.28 -22.51 1.22
CA LYS A 329 -21.39 -23.33 1.72
C LYS A 329 -21.06 -24.82 1.63
N VAL A 330 -21.27 -25.57 2.71
CA VAL A 330 -20.95 -27.01 2.80
C VAL A 330 -21.99 -27.74 3.66
N ASN A 331 -22.19 -29.03 3.40
CA ASN A 331 -23.02 -29.89 4.25
C ASN A 331 -22.12 -30.75 5.13
N TYR A 332 -22.46 -30.84 6.42
CA TYR A 332 -21.76 -31.69 7.38
C TYR A 332 -22.77 -32.22 8.40
N ASN A 333 -22.81 -33.55 8.59
CA ASN A 333 -23.73 -34.23 9.51
C ASN A 333 -25.22 -33.83 9.35
N GLY A 334 -25.65 -33.58 8.12
CA GLY A 334 -27.03 -33.17 7.81
C GLY A 334 -27.37 -31.71 8.14
N VAL A 335 -26.37 -30.91 8.56
CA VAL A 335 -26.47 -29.45 8.73
C VAL A 335 -25.85 -28.77 7.52
N GLU A 336 -26.55 -27.78 6.98
CA GLU A 336 -26.05 -26.92 5.92
C GLU A 336 -25.35 -25.70 6.51
N TYR A 337 -24.02 -25.72 6.50
CA TYR A 337 -23.19 -24.60 6.92
C TYR A 337 -23.13 -23.58 5.79
N GLN A 338 -23.55 -22.35 6.10
CA GLN A 338 -23.50 -21.25 5.15
C GLN A 338 -22.05 -20.81 4.93
N ALA A 339 -21.79 -20.19 3.77
CA ALA A 339 -20.49 -19.57 3.50
C ALA A 339 -20.17 -18.51 4.55
N ASP A 340 -18.88 -18.33 4.86
CA ASP A 340 -18.43 -17.46 5.93
C ASP A 340 -18.99 -16.03 5.83
N ARG A 341 -19.47 -15.53 6.98
CA ARG A 341 -20.06 -14.18 7.14
C ARG A 341 -20.15 -13.83 8.62
N PHE A 342 -20.35 -12.54 8.90
CA PHE A 342 -20.46 -11.98 10.26
C PHE A 342 -19.18 -12.06 11.11
N ASN A 343 -18.05 -12.45 10.51
CA ASN A 343 -16.76 -12.41 11.17
C ASN A 343 -16.22 -10.97 11.26
N THR A 344 -15.49 -10.69 12.32
CA THR A 344 -14.70 -9.47 12.53
C THR A 344 -13.24 -9.87 12.67
N GLY A 345 -12.43 -9.58 11.65
CA GLY A 345 -11.03 -10.01 11.58
C GLY A 345 -10.86 -11.44 11.03
N GLY A 346 -9.66 -11.99 11.19
CA GLY A 346 -9.29 -13.33 10.73
C GLY A 346 -8.94 -13.41 9.25
N THR A 347 -8.16 -14.41 8.88
CA THR A 347 -7.78 -14.72 7.49
C THR A 347 -8.29 -16.11 7.14
N ALA A 348 -8.87 -16.27 5.95
CA ALA A 348 -9.32 -17.57 5.49
C ALA A 348 -8.12 -18.39 5.02
N ASN A 349 -8.11 -19.69 5.36
CA ASN A 349 -7.19 -20.67 4.81
C ASN A 349 -7.97 -21.93 4.42
N SER A 350 -7.35 -22.76 3.60
CA SER A 350 -7.91 -24.05 3.22
C SER A 350 -6.82 -25.08 3.01
N THR A 351 -7.15 -26.34 3.23
CA THR A 351 -6.29 -27.47 2.92
C THR A 351 -7.00 -28.49 2.02
N THR A 352 -6.21 -29.22 1.25
CA THR A 352 -6.65 -30.43 0.53
C THR A 352 -6.25 -31.71 1.24
N ASP A 353 -5.50 -31.61 2.33
CA ASP A 353 -5.04 -32.76 3.10
C ASP A 353 -6.21 -33.46 3.81
N ASN A 354 -6.03 -34.76 4.07
CA ASN A 354 -7.07 -35.56 4.70
C ASN A 354 -7.15 -35.26 6.19
N ILE A 355 -8.30 -34.76 6.65
CA ILE A 355 -8.55 -34.53 8.07
C ILE A 355 -9.03 -35.82 8.75
N SER A 356 -8.29 -36.27 9.75
CA SER A 356 -8.59 -37.39 10.62
C SER A 356 -9.57 -37.02 11.75
N ASN A 357 -10.05 -38.01 12.50
CA ASN A 357 -11.07 -37.85 13.58
C ASN A 357 -12.44 -37.33 13.11
N VAL A 358 -12.75 -37.43 11.81
CA VAL A 358 -14.05 -37.05 11.26
C VAL A 358 -14.46 -37.97 10.11
N ALA A 359 -15.76 -38.27 9.99
CA ALA A 359 -16.29 -39.11 8.90
C ALA A 359 -16.40 -38.33 7.56
N GLU A 360 -16.71 -37.03 7.64
CA GLU A 360 -16.82 -36.10 6.52
C GLU A 360 -15.93 -34.88 6.78
N GLY A 361 -14.80 -34.79 6.07
CA GLY A 361 -13.79 -33.74 6.32
C GLY A 361 -14.11 -32.38 5.70
N ALA A 362 -15.16 -32.23 4.90
CA ALA A 362 -15.37 -31.05 4.06
C ALA A 362 -15.53 -29.73 4.85
N LEU A 363 -16.16 -29.77 6.04
CA LEU A 363 -16.23 -28.60 6.94
C LEU A 363 -14.86 -28.24 7.54
N PHE A 364 -13.98 -29.22 7.69
CA PHE A 364 -12.66 -29.08 8.31
C PHE A 364 -11.54 -28.77 7.31
N GLN A 365 -11.87 -28.64 6.02
CA GLN A 365 -10.94 -28.28 4.95
C GLN A 365 -10.77 -26.76 4.77
N SER A 366 -11.59 -25.96 5.45
CA SER A 366 -11.44 -24.51 5.54
C SER A 366 -11.36 -24.07 6.99
N GLU A 367 -10.63 -22.98 7.23
CA GLU A 367 -10.56 -22.33 8.54
C GLU A 367 -10.55 -20.81 8.37
N LEU A 368 -11.03 -20.12 9.41
CA LEU A 368 -10.65 -18.74 9.68
C LEU A 368 -9.61 -18.76 10.80
N TYR A 369 -8.44 -18.14 10.58
CA TYR A 369 -7.34 -18.11 11.53
C TYR A 369 -6.89 -16.69 11.88
N GLY A 370 -6.34 -16.50 13.08
CA GLY A 370 -5.87 -15.23 13.65
C GLY A 370 -6.57 -14.88 14.96
N THR A 371 -6.54 -13.59 15.32
CA THR A 371 -7.45 -13.02 16.33
C THR A 371 -8.67 -12.48 15.62
N PHE A 372 -9.84 -13.01 15.95
CA PHE A 372 -11.10 -12.67 15.28
C PHE A 372 -12.32 -12.96 16.14
N GLY A 373 -13.48 -12.52 15.69
CA GLY A 373 -14.75 -12.88 16.32
C GLY A 373 -15.89 -13.00 15.32
N TYR A 374 -17.06 -13.37 15.79
CA TYR A 374 -18.33 -13.41 15.07
C TYR A 374 -19.39 -12.66 15.85
N GLU A 375 -20.18 -11.82 15.18
CA GLU A 375 -21.38 -11.19 15.74
C GLU A 375 -22.63 -11.71 15.00
N ILE A 376 -23.23 -12.81 15.46
CA ILE A 376 -24.34 -13.47 14.77
C ILE A 376 -25.67 -12.85 15.19
N PRO A 377 -26.43 -12.22 14.28
CA PRO A 377 -27.69 -11.59 14.62
C PRO A 377 -28.74 -12.66 14.92
N VAL A 378 -29.22 -12.66 16.15
CA VAL A 378 -30.21 -13.61 16.66
C VAL A 378 -31.20 -12.91 17.58
N THR A 379 -32.35 -13.53 17.85
CA THR A 379 -33.26 -13.00 18.88
C THR A 379 -32.68 -13.18 20.28
N ASN A 380 -33.10 -12.35 21.25
CA ASN A 380 -32.77 -12.60 22.66
C ASN A 380 -33.34 -13.95 23.12
N SER A 381 -32.48 -14.89 23.48
CA SER A 381 -32.85 -16.26 23.81
C SER A 381 -31.67 -17.00 24.47
N THR A 382 -31.85 -18.28 24.79
CA THR A 382 -30.76 -19.15 25.23
C THR A 382 -30.39 -20.13 24.11
N TYR A 383 -29.08 -20.26 23.88
CA TYR A 383 -28.49 -21.02 22.78
C TYR A 383 -27.50 -22.08 23.30
N SER A 384 -27.17 -23.03 22.43
CA SER A 384 -25.97 -23.84 22.51
C SER A 384 -25.18 -23.70 21.21
N VAL A 385 -23.86 -23.60 21.31
CA VAL A 385 -22.96 -23.39 20.17
C VAL A 385 -22.02 -24.58 20.07
N GLU A 386 -22.03 -25.24 18.93
CA GLU A 386 -21.07 -26.28 18.58
C GLU A 386 -19.95 -25.66 17.75
N LEU A 387 -18.74 -25.65 18.30
CA LEU A 387 -17.53 -25.10 17.67
C LEU A 387 -16.73 -26.25 17.06
N HIS A 388 -16.24 -26.07 15.83
CA HIS A 388 -15.46 -27.05 15.09
C HIS A 388 -14.07 -26.50 14.77
N PHE A 389 -13.04 -27.30 15.00
CA PHE A 389 -11.63 -26.96 14.85
C PHE A 389 -10.90 -28.02 14.03
N ALA A 390 -9.84 -27.63 13.34
CA ALA A 390 -8.86 -28.55 12.79
C ALA A 390 -7.45 -27.96 12.95
N GLU A 391 -6.45 -28.79 13.28
CA GLU A 391 -5.04 -28.37 13.28
C GLU A 391 -4.41 -28.70 11.93
N ILE A 392 -4.55 -27.78 10.98
CA ILE A 392 -4.11 -27.98 9.58
C ILE A 392 -2.74 -27.34 9.29
N TYR A 393 -2.05 -26.80 10.29
CA TYR A 393 -0.83 -26.02 10.09
C TYR A 393 0.35 -26.51 10.93
N HIS A 394 0.19 -26.62 12.24
CA HIS A 394 1.28 -27.01 13.14
C HIS A 394 1.46 -28.51 13.20
N THR A 395 2.73 -28.92 13.26
CA THR A 395 3.15 -30.33 13.33
C THR A 395 3.90 -30.66 14.61
N THR A 396 3.97 -29.72 15.56
CA THR A 396 4.68 -29.86 16.85
C THR A 396 3.92 -29.17 17.97
N VAL A 397 4.03 -29.72 19.19
CA VAL A 397 3.43 -29.18 20.41
C VAL A 397 4.02 -27.80 20.74
N GLY A 398 3.20 -26.90 21.28
CA GLY A 398 3.60 -25.62 21.84
C GLY A 398 3.85 -24.52 20.82
N GLN A 399 3.50 -24.75 19.55
CA GLN A 399 3.61 -23.72 18.50
C GLN A 399 2.42 -22.76 18.47
N ARG A 400 1.26 -23.19 18.96
CA ARG A 400 0.02 -22.42 19.00
C ARG A 400 -0.61 -22.42 20.39
N SER A 401 -1.18 -21.28 20.79
CA SER A 401 -1.99 -21.11 21.98
C SER A 401 -3.00 -19.98 21.77
N PHE A 402 -4.28 -20.23 22.02
CA PHE A 402 -5.34 -19.21 21.91
C PHE A 402 -6.47 -19.42 22.92
N ASN A 403 -7.22 -18.36 23.21
CA ASN A 403 -8.45 -18.45 24.01
C ASN A 403 -9.68 -18.43 23.11
N VAL A 404 -10.78 -19.05 23.58
CA VAL A 404 -12.10 -18.96 22.95
C VAL A 404 -13.10 -18.47 23.98
N SER A 405 -13.86 -17.43 23.62
CA SER A 405 -14.96 -16.93 24.44
C SER A 405 -16.27 -16.88 23.65
N VAL A 406 -17.38 -17.14 24.33
CA VAL A 406 -18.73 -17.00 23.79
C VAL A 406 -19.53 -16.12 24.74
N GLU A 407 -20.18 -15.08 24.21
CA GLU A 407 -20.86 -14.04 25.01
C GLU A 407 -19.97 -13.43 26.11
N GLY A 408 -18.68 -13.22 25.79
CA GLY A 408 -17.69 -12.65 26.70
C GLY A 408 -17.23 -13.60 27.82
N LYS A 409 -17.81 -14.80 27.94
CA LYS A 409 -17.36 -15.85 28.85
C LYS A 409 -16.29 -16.69 28.18
N GLN A 410 -15.12 -16.82 28.79
CA GLN A 410 -14.05 -17.68 28.29
C GLN A 410 -14.43 -19.15 28.48
N GLU A 411 -14.58 -19.88 27.38
CA GLU A 411 -14.98 -21.30 27.35
C GLU A 411 -13.79 -22.23 27.14
N MET A 412 -12.75 -21.76 26.45
CA MET A 412 -11.48 -22.47 26.30
C MET A 412 -10.31 -21.50 26.52
N SER A 413 -9.23 -21.98 27.13
CA SER A 413 -8.05 -21.17 27.46
C SER A 413 -6.75 -21.85 27.07
N GLN A 414 -5.80 -21.07 26.55
CA GLN A 414 -4.45 -21.56 26.17
C GLN A 414 -4.47 -22.81 25.27
N VAL A 415 -5.40 -22.84 24.30
CA VAL A 415 -5.65 -23.99 23.44
C VAL A 415 -4.47 -24.23 22.50
N ASP A 416 -3.80 -25.37 22.67
CA ASP A 416 -2.87 -25.96 21.70
C ASP A 416 -3.55 -27.16 21.04
N LEU A 417 -4.07 -26.96 19.82
CA LEU A 417 -4.80 -28.01 19.11
C LEU A 417 -3.88 -29.19 18.75
N TYR A 418 -2.62 -28.95 18.37
CA TYR A 418 -1.71 -30.06 18.08
C TYR A 418 -1.52 -30.94 19.32
N SER A 419 -1.37 -30.35 20.51
CA SER A 419 -1.31 -31.13 21.76
C SER A 419 -2.60 -31.90 22.06
N LEU A 420 -3.77 -31.41 21.61
CA LEU A 420 -5.06 -32.04 21.87
C LEU A 420 -5.37 -33.19 20.91
N ILE A 421 -5.06 -33.02 19.63
CA ILE A 421 -5.55 -33.90 18.55
C ILE A 421 -4.50 -34.31 17.52
N GLY A 422 -3.29 -33.73 17.54
CA GLY A 422 -2.27 -33.92 16.51
C GLY A 422 -2.52 -33.08 15.25
N ALA A 423 -1.66 -33.26 14.23
CA ALA A 423 -1.82 -32.61 12.92
C ALA A 423 -2.92 -33.27 12.08
N ASP A 424 -3.54 -32.49 11.22
CA ASP A 424 -4.59 -32.90 10.28
C ASP A 424 -5.70 -33.70 10.96
N ALA A 425 -6.18 -33.19 12.09
CA ALA A 425 -7.21 -33.83 12.89
C ALA A 425 -8.31 -32.84 13.25
N ALA A 426 -9.54 -33.32 13.33
CA ALA A 426 -10.71 -32.55 13.74
C ALA A 426 -10.93 -32.61 15.26
N TYR A 427 -11.40 -31.49 15.83
CA TYR A 427 -11.90 -31.39 17.20
C TYR A 427 -13.21 -30.61 17.23
N SER A 428 -14.12 -30.94 18.14
CA SER A 428 -15.36 -30.18 18.30
C SER A 428 -15.69 -29.99 19.78
N TYR A 429 -16.18 -28.80 20.12
CA TYR A 429 -16.46 -28.38 21.48
C TYR A 429 -17.83 -27.72 21.55
N THR A 430 -18.68 -28.13 22.49
CA THR A 430 -20.03 -27.56 22.65
C THR A 430 -20.11 -26.67 23.88
N VAL A 431 -20.54 -25.43 23.66
CA VAL A 431 -20.92 -24.47 24.70
C VAL A 431 -22.43 -24.54 24.89
N ASN A 432 -22.90 -24.74 26.12
CA ASN A 432 -24.32 -24.79 26.45
C ASN A 432 -24.74 -23.56 27.28
N ASN A 433 -26.04 -23.27 27.30
CA ASN A 433 -26.63 -22.20 28.10
C ASN A 433 -26.07 -20.80 27.81
N VAL A 434 -25.84 -20.50 26.53
CA VAL A 434 -25.38 -19.19 26.06
C VAL A 434 -26.56 -18.22 26.05
N GLN A 435 -26.58 -17.24 26.96
CA GLN A 435 -27.64 -16.25 27.03
C GLN A 435 -27.32 -15.02 26.20
N VAL A 436 -28.18 -14.70 25.23
CA VAL A 436 -28.09 -13.50 24.40
C VAL A 436 -29.16 -12.50 24.82
N THR A 437 -28.74 -11.26 25.08
CA THR A 437 -29.62 -10.19 25.59
C THR A 437 -29.62 -8.92 24.74
N ASP A 438 -28.70 -8.80 23.79
CA ASP A 438 -28.49 -7.64 22.93
C ASP A 438 -28.83 -7.91 21.45
N GLY A 439 -29.41 -9.07 21.16
CA GLY A 439 -29.76 -9.52 19.82
C GLY A 439 -28.58 -10.04 18.99
N LYS A 440 -27.43 -10.32 19.60
CA LYS A 440 -26.24 -10.83 18.92
C LYS A 440 -25.56 -11.93 19.72
N LEU A 441 -25.24 -13.04 19.07
CA LEU A 441 -24.39 -14.07 19.65
C LEU A 441 -22.94 -13.80 19.23
N ASN A 442 -22.09 -13.56 20.22
CA ASN A 442 -20.69 -13.21 20.06
C ASN A 442 -19.80 -14.45 20.30
N ILE A 443 -18.89 -14.73 19.39
CA ILE A 443 -17.81 -15.73 19.55
C ILE A 443 -16.50 -15.00 19.30
N ASN A 444 -15.50 -15.09 20.19
CA ASN A 444 -14.19 -14.47 19.98
C ASN A 444 -13.06 -15.46 20.20
N LEU A 445 -12.05 -15.40 19.32
CA LEU A 445 -10.79 -16.11 19.43
C LEU A 445 -9.65 -15.09 19.63
N GLU A 446 -8.88 -15.28 20.68
CA GLU A 446 -7.74 -14.42 21.05
C GLU A 446 -6.44 -15.22 20.91
N THR A 447 -5.56 -14.78 20.02
CA THR A 447 -4.21 -15.34 19.88
C THR A 447 -3.36 -15.00 21.10
N LEU A 448 -2.76 -16.02 21.71
CA LEU A 448 -1.73 -15.86 22.75
C LEU A 448 -0.33 -16.18 22.21
N LEU A 449 -0.22 -17.23 21.40
CA LEU A 449 0.99 -17.69 20.74
C LEU A 449 0.60 -18.26 19.38
N ASP A 450 1.01 -17.62 18.29
CA ASP A 450 0.54 -17.89 16.92
C ASP A 450 -1.02 -17.94 16.76
N ASN A 451 -1.50 -17.99 15.53
CA ASN A 451 -2.89 -17.72 15.19
C ASN A 451 -3.89 -18.70 15.83
N GLY A 452 -4.96 -18.20 16.47
CA GLY A 452 -6.12 -19.03 16.80
C GLY A 452 -6.84 -19.48 15.54
N THR A 453 -7.64 -20.55 15.59
CA THR A 453 -8.33 -21.08 14.41
C THR A 453 -9.74 -21.58 14.73
N LEU A 454 -10.64 -21.51 13.75
CA LEU A 454 -11.97 -22.13 13.77
C LEU A 454 -12.31 -22.62 12.36
N ALA A 455 -12.75 -23.88 12.23
CA ALA A 455 -13.21 -24.47 10.96
C ALA A 455 -14.69 -24.17 10.67
N GLY A 456 -15.50 -24.06 11.72
CA GLY A 456 -16.89 -23.65 11.60
C GLY A 456 -17.64 -23.76 12.91
N PHE A 457 -18.92 -23.42 12.91
CA PHE A 457 -19.78 -23.58 14.08
C PHE A 457 -21.26 -23.69 13.73
N ALA A 458 -22.03 -24.33 14.61
CA ALA A 458 -23.48 -24.42 14.52
C ALA A 458 -24.14 -23.93 15.81
N ILE A 459 -25.16 -23.09 15.67
CA ILE A 459 -25.95 -22.52 16.75
C ILE A 459 -27.28 -23.24 16.79
N TYR A 460 -27.68 -23.69 17.98
CA TYR A 460 -28.96 -24.31 18.24
C TYR A 460 -29.70 -23.58 19.35
N SER A 461 -31.03 -23.63 19.34
CA SER A 461 -31.86 -23.13 20.44
C SER A 461 -32.89 -24.19 20.85
N SER A 462 -33.07 -24.34 22.16
CA SER A 462 -34.16 -25.10 22.77
C SER A 462 -35.27 -24.18 23.30
N THR A 463 -35.11 -22.87 23.18
CA THR A 463 -36.02 -21.85 23.73
C THR A 463 -36.65 -20.97 22.64
N GLY A 464 -36.63 -21.44 21.39
CA GLY A 464 -37.28 -20.79 20.24
C GLY A 464 -36.52 -19.58 19.68
N GLY A 465 -35.23 -19.45 20.02
CA GLY A 465 -34.36 -18.42 19.45
C GLY A 465 -34.21 -18.58 17.94
N LYS A 466 -34.17 -17.46 17.21
CA LYS A 466 -34.10 -17.45 15.74
C LYS A 466 -32.92 -16.61 15.26
N PHE A 467 -32.39 -16.98 14.10
CA PHE A 467 -31.51 -16.11 13.34
C PHE A 467 -32.32 -14.94 12.78
N VAL A 468 -31.74 -13.74 12.86
CA VAL A 468 -32.34 -12.52 12.32
C VAL A 468 -31.43 -12.08 11.20
N GLU A 469 -31.78 -12.41 9.95
CA GLU A 469 -31.03 -11.87 8.81
C GLU A 469 -31.08 -10.34 8.91
N PRO A 470 -29.93 -9.65 8.94
CA PRO A 470 -29.92 -8.21 8.93
C PRO A 470 -30.73 -7.73 7.73
N PRO A 471 -31.58 -6.70 7.89
CA PRO A 471 -32.24 -6.12 6.73
C PRO A 471 -31.16 -5.79 5.70
N VAL A 472 -31.42 -6.14 4.44
CA VAL A 472 -30.64 -5.60 3.34
C VAL A 472 -30.86 -4.09 3.43
N VAL A 473 -29.91 -3.39 4.05
CA VAL A 473 -29.86 -1.94 4.01
C VAL A 473 -29.80 -1.63 2.52
N ASP A 474 -30.86 -1.00 1.99
CA ASP A 474 -30.90 -0.55 0.60
C ASP A 474 -29.60 0.25 0.38
N PRO A 475 -28.69 -0.23 -0.48
CA PRO A 475 -27.29 0.20 -0.53
C PRO A 475 -27.04 1.67 -0.89
N GLY A 476 -28.07 2.52 -0.94
CA GLY A 476 -27.99 3.92 -1.27
C GLY A 476 -28.84 4.25 -2.48
N SER A 477 -30.14 4.40 -2.26
CA SER A 477 -31.04 5.03 -3.22
C SER A 477 -31.09 6.56 -3.01
N ALA A 478 -29.99 7.17 -2.56
CA ALA A 478 -29.98 8.60 -2.31
C ALA A 478 -30.27 9.29 -3.65
N SER A 479 -31.42 9.93 -3.73
CA SER A 479 -31.89 10.63 -4.93
C SER A 479 -31.30 12.03 -5.05
N LYS A 480 -30.51 12.45 -4.05
CA LYS A 480 -29.91 13.76 -3.94
C LYS A 480 -28.41 13.64 -3.75
N GLU A 481 -27.67 14.56 -4.37
CA GLU A 481 -26.23 14.73 -4.18
C GLU A 481 -25.86 14.92 -2.69
N ASN A 482 -26.68 15.69 -1.97
CA ASN A 482 -26.54 15.91 -0.53
C ASN A 482 -27.92 15.97 0.13
N GLU A 483 -28.30 14.90 0.83
CA GLU A 483 -29.57 14.81 1.55
C GLU A 483 -29.61 15.71 2.77
N GLY A 484 -28.46 16.06 3.36
CA GLY A 484 -28.33 16.90 4.54
C GLY A 484 -28.33 18.42 4.26
N ALA A 485 -28.49 18.84 3.00
CA ALA A 485 -28.34 20.24 2.61
C ALA A 485 -29.31 21.21 3.33
N ASP A 486 -30.48 20.74 3.77
CA ASP A 486 -31.47 21.51 4.53
C ASP A 486 -31.28 21.44 6.07
N CYS A 487 -30.25 20.75 6.57
CA CYS A 487 -29.94 20.75 8.00
C CYS A 487 -29.46 22.13 8.47
N VAL A 488 -30.01 22.61 9.59
CA VAL A 488 -29.53 23.81 10.28
C VAL A 488 -28.33 23.41 11.14
N LEU A 489 -27.15 23.94 10.80
CA LEU A 489 -25.90 23.62 11.50
C LEU A 489 -25.63 24.63 12.62
N GLY A 490 -25.08 24.14 13.73
CA GLY A 490 -24.56 24.99 14.78
C GLY A 490 -23.27 25.72 14.38
N THR A 491 -22.67 26.43 15.34
CA THR A 491 -21.32 26.99 15.16
C THR A 491 -20.29 25.86 15.28
N ALA A 492 -19.47 25.68 14.25
CA ALA A 492 -18.39 24.71 14.29
C ALA A 492 -17.44 24.99 15.47
N PRO A 493 -17.00 23.96 16.21
CA PRO A 493 -16.04 24.14 17.28
C PRO A 493 -14.72 24.68 16.72
N ALA A 494 -14.05 25.52 17.52
CA ALA A 494 -12.72 26.00 17.18
C ALA A 494 -11.74 24.83 17.06
N ALA A 495 -10.83 24.90 16.09
CA ALA A 495 -9.79 23.89 15.93
C ALA A 495 -8.94 23.78 17.19
N SER A 496 -8.87 22.59 17.77
CA SER A 496 -8.05 22.25 18.92
C SER A 496 -7.10 21.11 18.57
N THR A 497 -5.91 21.09 19.17
CA THR A 497 -4.98 19.98 19.00
C THR A 497 -5.53 18.71 19.66
N ASN A 498 -5.73 17.66 18.86
CA ASN A 498 -6.11 16.33 19.32
C ASN A 498 -5.23 15.27 18.66
N ALA A 499 -4.50 14.51 19.49
CA ALA A 499 -3.65 13.41 19.01
C ALA A 499 -4.47 12.17 18.59
N LYS A 500 -5.68 12.00 19.14
CA LYS A 500 -6.63 10.94 18.78
C LYS A 500 -7.51 11.37 17.62
N LEU A 501 -8.23 10.42 17.03
CA LEU A 501 -9.20 10.67 15.96
C LEU A 501 -10.45 11.36 16.52
N PRO A 502 -10.95 12.45 15.90
CA PRO A 502 -12.21 13.09 16.29
C PRO A 502 -13.39 12.10 16.35
N ASP A 503 -14.34 12.35 17.24
CA ASP A 503 -15.52 11.49 17.45
C ASP A 503 -16.59 11.79 16.38
N PRO A 504 -16.85 10.87 15.42
CA PRO A 504 -17.81 11.11 14.35
C PRO A 504 -19.26 11.21 14.84
N PHE A 505 -19.52 10.81 16.09
CA PHE A 505 -20.85 10.85 16.70
C PHE A 505 -21.11 12.12 17.49
N LYS A 506 -20.11 12.99 17.65
CA LYS A 506 -20.22 14.23 18.41
C LYS A 506 -20.61 15.40 17.50
N LYS A 507 -21.75 16.01 17.79
CA LYS A 507 -22.27 17.21 17.12
C LYS A 507 -21.43 18.43 17.48
N TYR A 508 -21.52 19.49 16.69
CA TYR A 508 -20.86 20.78 16.95
C TYR A 508 -21.18 21.36 18.34
N ASN A 509 -22.40 21.17 18.84
CA ASN A 509 -22.81 21.63 20.17
C ASN A 509 -22.26 20.75 21.32
N GLY A 510 -21.46 19.73 21.01
CA GLY A 510 -20.84 18.82 21.97
C GLY A 510 -21.68 17.63 22.40
N SER A 511 -22.98 17.60 22.09
CA SER A 511 -23.84 16.43 22.32
C SER A 511 -23.54 15.31 21.31
N ARG A 512 -23.89 14.07 21.66
CA ARG A 512 -23.73 12.92 20.76
C ARG A 512 -25.04 12.59 20.04
N ILE A 513 -24.96 12.00 18.85
CA ILE A 513 -26.15 11.46 18.19
C ILE A 513 -26.73 10.25 18.95
N ALA A 514 -28.05 10.11 18.94
CA ALA A 514 -28.77 9.06 19.66
C ALA A 514 -29.67 8.17 18.78
N SER A 515 -29.90 8.54 17.52
CA SER A 515 -30.70 7.76 16.57
C SER A 515 -30.13 7.79 15.17
N LYS A 516 -30.52 6.83 14.33
CA LYS A 516 -30.08 6.78 12.93
C LYS A 516 -30.55 8.00 12.13
N SER A 517 -31.70 8.56 12.50
CA SER A 517 -32.27 9.74 11.83
C SER A 517 -31.40 11.00 11.99
N GLU A 518 -30.67 11.12 13.12
CA GLU A 518 -29.77 12.25 13.36
C GLU A 518 -28.48 12.19 12.53
N TRP A 519 -28.12 10.99 12.05
CA TRP A 519 -26.92 10.80 11.22
C TRP A 519 -26.90 11.71 10.01
N ARG A 520 -28.05 11.95 9.39
CA ARG A 520 -28.17 12.83 8.21
C ARG A 520 -27.60 14.23 8.47
N CYS A 521 -27.92 14.85 9.61
CA CYS A 521 -27.40 16.18 9.94
C CYS A 521 -26.01 16.13 10.56
N GLN A 522 -25.65 15.09 11.30
CA GLN A 522 -24.27 14.88 11.75
C GLN A 522 -23.30 14.75 10.57
N ARG A 523 -23.68 13.97 9.55
CA ARG A 523 -22.96 13.85 8.28
C ARG A 523 -22.78 15.22 7.63
N GLN A 524 -23.80 16.08 7.68
CA GLN A 524 -23.71 17.43 7.13
C GLN A 524 -22.71 18.31 7.89
N GLU A 525 -22.66 18.22 9.22
CA GLU A 525 -21.65 18.89 10.04
C GLU A 525 -20.23 18.40 9.70
N ILE A 526 -20.02 17.10 9.60
CA ILE A 526 -18.73 16.52 9.19
C ILE A 526 -18.33 17.02 7.78
N LEU A 527 -19.27 16.97 6.83
CA LEU A 527 -19.03 17.43 5.45
C LEU A 527 -18.56 18.88 5.44
N LYS A 528 -19.18 19.77 6.22
CA LYS A 528 -18.77 21.18 6.27
C LYS A 528 -17.39 21.38 6.88
N GLN A 529 -16.98 20.57 7.85
CA GLN A 529 -15.60 20.60 8.32
C GLN A 529 -14.62 20.07 7.27
N VAL A 530 -14.92 18.95 6.60
CA VAL A 530 -14.09 18.40 5.51
C VAL A 530 -13.89 19.41 4.38
N GLU A 531 -14.95 20.11 3.98
CA GLU A 531 -14.87 21.20 3.00
C GLU A 531 -14.02 22.37 3.52
N ALA A 532 -14.21 22.77 4.78
CA ALA A 532 -13.51 23.92 5.36
C ALA A 532 -12.01 23.68 5.62
N SER A 533 -11.59 22.44 5.89
CA SER A 533 -10.22 22.14 6.30
C SER A 533 -9.41 21.28 5.32
N ILE A 534 -10.04 20.49 4.44
CA ILE A 534 -9.33 19.51 3.59
C ILE A 534 -9.53 19.78 2.10
N TYR A 535 -10.76 19.72 1.59
CA TYR A 535 -11.00 19.72 0.13
C TYR A 535 -11.36 21.09 -0.46
N GLY A 536 -11.83 22.04 0.35
CA GLY A 536 -12.54 23.21 -0.13
C GLY A 536 -14.01 22.90 -0.45
N THR A 537 -14.82 23.94 -0.62
CA THR A 537 -16.27 23.81 -0.82
C THR A 537 -16.59 23.24 -2.21
N LYS A 538 -17.34 22.13 -2.27
CA LYS A 538 -17.95 21.68 -3.53
C LYS A 538 -19.30 22.41 -3.71
N PRO A 539 -19.44 23.30 -4.70
CA PRO A 539 -20.70 24.00 -4.93
C PRO A 539 -21.84 23.01 -5.27
N PRO A 540 -23.10 23.36 -4.97
CA PRO A 540 -24.25 22.56 -5.36
C PRO A 540 -24.41 22.52 -6.90
N LYS A 541 -25.46 21.82 -7.36
CA LYS A 541 -25.83 21.76 -8.77
C LYS A 541 -25.89 23.19 -9.39
N PRO A 542 -25.22 23.43 -10.53
CA PRO A 542 -25.31 24.66 -11.30
C PRO A 542 -26.75 25.02 -11.71
N GLU A 543 -26.96 26.27 -12.12
CA GLU A 543 -28.25 26.76 -12.62
C GLU A 543 -28.79 25.91 -13.77
N LYS A 544 -27.90 25.46 -14.66
CA LYS A 544 -28.27 24.59 -15.78
C LYS A 544 -27.16 23.61 -16.11
N VAL A 545 -27.55 22.34 -16.18
CA VAL A 545 -26.69 21.23 -16.61
C VAL A 545 -27.46 20.46 -17.66
N THR A 546 -26.93 20.38 -18.88
CA THR A 546 -27.52 19.63 -20.00
C THR A 546 -26.48 18.68 -20.60
N GLY A 547 -26.89 17.77 -21.46
CA GLY A 547 -25.97 16.80 -22.02
C GLY A 547 -26.62 15.72 -22.85
N THR A 548 -25.80 14.76 -23.27
CA THR A 548 -26.24 13.55 -23.98
C THR A 548 -25.62 12.33 -23.34
N VAL A 549 -26.33 11.20 -23.40
CA VAL A 549 -25.86 9.89 -22.95
C VAL A 549 -26.02 8.93 -24.11
N SER A 550 -24.93 8.27 -24.48
CA SER A 550 -24.92 7.22 -25.50
C SER A 550 -24.14 6.00 -25.00
N ARG A 551 -24.16 4.92 -25.77
CA ARG A 551 -23.38 3.71 -25.47
C ARG A 551 -21.86 3.88 -25.58
N THR A 552 -21.39 5.02 -26.10
CA THR A 552 -19.95 5.28 -26.33
C THR A 552 -19.45 6.56 -25.65
N GLN A 553 -20.34 7.49 -25.32
CA GLN A 553 -19.96 8.80 -24.80
C GLN A 553 -21.08 9.47 -23.99
N ILE A 554 -20.69 10.22 -22.97
CA ILE A 554 -21.49 11.20 -22.25
C ILE A 554 -20.92 12.58 -22.54
N THR A 555 -21.78 13.54 -22.89
CA THR A 555 -21.43 14.96 -22.99
C THR A 555 -22.10 15.72 -21.86
N VAL A 556 -21.36 16.61 -21.19
CA VAL A 556 -21.87 17.48 -20.14
C VAL A 556 -21.63 18.93 -20.54
N ASN A 557 -22.69 19.74 -20.48
CA ASN A 557 -22.65 21.19 -20.66
C ASN A 557 -23.18 21.85 -19.40
N VAL A 558 -22.46 22.86 -18.91
CA VAL A 558 -22.80 23.58 -17.69
C VAL A 558 -22.90 25.07 -17.98
N GLU A 559 -23.93 25.70 -17.42
CA GLU A 559 -24.13 27.14 -17.41
C GLU A 559 -24.44 27.59 -15.98
N HIS A 560 -23.71 28.59 -15.49
CA HIS A 560 -23.91 29.16 -14.16
C HIS A 560 -23.39 30.59 -14.11
N GLN A 561 -24.22 31.54 -13.64
CA GLN A 561 -23.85 32.94 -13.49
C GLN A 561 -23.25 33.56 -14.77
N GLY A 562 -23.83 33.22 -15.93
CA GLY A 562 -23.39 33.72 -17.23
C GLY A 562 -22.10 33.11 -17.78
N LYS A 563 -21.52 32.11 -17.10
CA LYS A 563 -20.34 31.37 -17.58
C LYS A 563 -20.73 29.98 -18.04
N THR A 564 -20.01 29.47 -19.02
CA THR A 564 -20.25 28.14 -19.59
C THR A 564 -18.97 27.30 -19.64
N ALA A 565 -19.15 25.99 -19.52
CA ALA A 565 -18.09 25.01 -19.72
C ALA A 565 -18.69 23.69 -20.20
N SER A 566 -17.89 22.87 -20.88
CA SER A 566 -18.29 21.53 -21.31
C SER A 566 -17.15 20.54 -21.15
N PHE A 567 -17.49 19.28 -20.98
CA PHE A 567 -16.55 18.16 -20.97
C PHE A 567 -17.27 16.87 -21.37
N THR A 568 -16.50 15.81 -21.59
CA THR A 568 -17.04 14.51 -22.01
C THR A 568 -16.45 13.36 -21.19
N ALA A 569 -17.14 12.23 -21.19
CA ALA A 569 -16.63 10.96 -20.66
C ALA A 569 -16.91 9.84 -21.67
N LYS A 570 -15.98 8.91 -21.85
CA LYS A 570 -16.17 7.75 -22.74
C LYS A 570 -16.96 6.66 -22.00
N VAL A 571 -17.84 5.96 -22.72
CA VAL A 571 -18.60 4.82 -22.19
C VAL A 571 -18.16 3.54 -22.88
N GLU A 572 -17.95 2.47 -22.11
CA GLU A 572 -17.76 1.11 -22.60
C GLU A 572 -18.80 0.18 -22.00
N MET A 573 -19.63 -0.43 -22.85
CA MET A 573 -20.70 -1.33 -22.43
C MET A 573 -20.16 -2.75 -22.15
N PRO A 574 -20.78 -3.51 -21.22
CA PRO A 574 -20.50 -4.92 -21.08
C PRO A 574 -21.01 -5.72 -22.29
N THR A 575 -20.36 -6.84 -22.60
CA THR A 575 -20.73 -7.71 -23.73
C THR A 575 -22.16 -8.23 -23.51
N ASN A 576 -23.07 -7.99 -24.47
CA ASN A 576 -24.49 -8.36 -24.44
C ASN A 576 -25.47 -7.46 -23.68
N ALA A 577 -25.14 -6.18 -23.41
CA ALA A 577 -26.09 -5.23 -22.84
C ALA A 577 -27.29 -4.94 -23.78
N SER A 578 -28.49 -5.43 -23.41
CA SER A 578 -29.75 -5.21 -24.14
C SER A 578 -30.62 -4.07 -23.56
N GLY A 579 -30.31 -3.56 -22.37
CA GLY A 579 -31.03 -2.48 -21.70
C GLY A 579 -30.12 -1.61 -20.83
N ALA A 580 -30.72 -0.84 -19.92
CA ALA A 580 -29.97 0.01 -19.00
C ALA A 580 -29.15 -0.83 -18.02
N VAL A 581 -27.87 -0.50 -17.87
CA VAL A 581 -26.93 -1.22 -16.99
C VAL A 581 -26.38 -0.31 -15.89
N PRO A 582 -25.94 -0.85 -14.74
CA PRO A 582 -25.12 -0.10 -13.79
C PRO A 582 -23.83 0.41 -14.45
N ALA A 583 -23.17 1.39 -13.85
CA ALA A 583 -21.91 1.92 -14.38
C ALA A 583 -20.90 2.21 -13.29
N VAL A 584 -19.61 2.10 -13.61
CA VAL A 584 -18.51 2.53 -12.74
C VAL A 584 -17.72 3.61 -13.45
N VAL A 585 -17.60 4.77 -12.80
CA VAL A 585 -16.75 5.88 -13.24
C VAL A 585 -15.30 5.53 -12.90
N VAL A 586 -14.44 5.45 -13.91
CA VAL A 586 -13.00 5.19 -13.75
C VAL A 586 -12.24 6.48 -14.04
N LEU A 587 -11.68 7.08 -12.99
CA LEU A 587 -10.94 8.34 -13.08
C LEU A 587 -9.65 8.15 -13.88
N GLY A 588 -9.46 9.01 -14.89
CA GLY A 588 -8.29 8.98 -15.77
C GLY A 588 -8.18 7.71 -16.63
N GLY A 589 -9.18 6.82 -16.60
CA GLY A 589 -9.11 5.51 -17.23
C GLY A 589 -8.06 4.58 -16.62
N PHE A 590 -7.60 4.85 -15.40
CA PHE A 590 -6.46 4.17 -14.79
C PHE A 590 -6.82 3.59 -13.42
N GLY A 591 -6.35 2.37 -13.16
CA GLY A 591 -6.38 1.82 -11.80
C GLY A 591 -7.73 1.25 -11.37
N GLY A 592 -8.32 0.38 -12.18
CA GLY A 592 -9.47 -0.44 -11.82
C GLY A 592 -9.53 -1.71 -12.66
N ASP A 593 -10.02 -2.81 -12.09
CA ASP A 593 -10.24 -4.07 -12.81
C ASP A 593 -11.47 -3.96 -13.73
N THR A 594 -11.31 -3.18 -14.79
CA THR A 594 -12.38 -2.89 -15.77
C THR A 594 -12.87 -4.15 -16.49
N ALA A 595 -12.03 -5.18 -16.57
CA ALA A 595 -12.42 -6.48 -17.11
C ALA A 595 -13.44 -7.16 -16.20
N THR A 596 -13.16 -7.27 -14.90
CA THR A 596 -14.11 -7.82 -13.92
C THR A 596 -15.37 -6.98 -13.81
N ILE A 597 -15.27 -5.65 -13.82
CA ILE A 597 -16.45 -4.76 -13.77
C ILE A 597 -17.39 -5.01 -14.96
N LYS A 598 -16.85 -5.11 -16.18
CA LYS A 598 -17.63 -5.43 -17.38
C LYS A 598 -18.19 -6.85 -17.34
N ALA A 599 -17.43 -7.81 -16.82
CA ALA A 599 -17.88 -9.19 -16.67
C ALA A 599 -19.07 -9.33 -15.70
N GLU A 600 -19.14 -8.48 -14.67
CA GLU A 600 -20.29 -8.40 -13.75
C GLU A 600 -21.50 -7.65 -14.34
N GLY A 601 -21.39 -7.13 -15.57
CA GLY A 601 -22.49 -6.48 -16.27
C GLY A 601 -22.63 -4.98 -15.99
N ALA A 602 -21.59 -4.33 -15.46
CA ALA A 602 -21.54 -2.87 -15.33
C ALA A 602 -20.75 -2.23 -16.47
N ALA A 603 -21.22 -1.08 -16.97
CA ALA A 603 -20.50 -0.26 -17.94
C ALA A 603 -19.32 0.47 -17.28
N ILE A 604 -18.32 0.83 -18.09
CA ILE A 604 -17.22 1.71 -17.68
C ILE A 604 -17.49 3.11 -18.20
N ILE A 605 -17.46 4.11 -17.32
CA ILE A 605 -17.42 5.52 -17.68
C ILE A 605 -15.97 6.00 -17.46
N THR A 606 -15.19 6.09 -18.52
CA THR A 606 -13.84 6.66 -18.45
C THR A 606 -13.95 8.18 -18.41
N TYR A 607 -13.73 8.73 -17.22
CA TYR A 607 -13.84 10.15 -16.92
C TYR A 607 -12.45 10.78 -16.94
N ASP A 608 -12.27 11.83 -17.75
CA ASP A 608 -11.05 12.66 -17.71
C ASP A 608 -11.20 13.77 -16.65
N PRO A 609 -10.60 13.61 -15.46
CA PRO A 609 -10.69 14.64 -14.43
C PRO A 609 -9.97 15.93 -14.81
N TYR A 610 -9.00 15.89 -15.73
CA TYR A 610 -8.20 17.05 -16.11
C TYR A 610 -8.97 18.06 -16.96
N ALA A 611 -9.97 17.61 -17.72
CA ALA A 611 -10.92 18.49 -18.40
C ALA A 611 -11.73 19.34 -17.40
N VAL A 612 -11.94 18.85 -16.19
CA VAL A 612 -12.72 19.54 -15.13
C VAL A 612 -11.81 20.36 -14.23
N GLY A 613 -10.66 19.83 -13.85
CA GLY A 613 -9.60 20.54 -13.15
C GLY A 613 -8.24 19.95 -13.53
N ALA A 614 -7.44 20.71 -14.27
CA ALA A 614 -6.13 20.25 -14.74
C ALA A 614 -5.09 20.31 -13.62
N GLU A 615 -4.09 19.44 -13.65
CA GLU A 615 -2.92 19.53 -12.76
C GLU A 615 -1.85 20.51 -13.29
N SER A 616 -1.92 20.89 -14.56
CA SER A 616 -0.93 21.75 -15.24
C SER A 616 -1.01 23.24 -14.88
N GLY A 617 -2.06 23.68 -14.16
CA GLY A 617 -2.16 25.04 -13.64
C GLY A 617 -1.37 25.27 -12.34
N SER A 618 -1.70 26.33 -11.61
CA SER A 618 -1.14 26.62 -10.28
C SER A 618 -2.24 27.02 -9.29
N ARG A 619 -1.94 27.03 -7.98
CA ARG A 619 -2.92 27.45 -6.94
C ARG A 619 -3.50 28.84 -7.18
N THR A 620 -2.76 29.73 -7.84
CA THR A 620 -3.17 31.11 -8.16
C THR A 620 -3.77 31.26 -9.56
N ASN A 621 -3.72 30.22 -10.38
CA ASN A 621 -4.27 30.17 -11.73
C ASN A 621 -4.69 28.74 -12.11
N LYS A 622 -5.77 28.25 -11.50
CA LYS A 622 -6.32 26.90 -11.73
C LYS A 622 -7.13 26.88 -13.04
N THR A 623 -7.06 25.78 -13.79
CA THR A 623 -7.70 25.65 -15.12
C THR A 623 -8.56 24.38 -15.21
N GLY A 624 -9.54 24.38 -16.12
CA GLY A 624 -10.51 23.30 -16.30
C GLY A 624 -11.95 23.78 -16.12
N ALA A 625 -12.93 22.96 -16.54
CA ALA A 625 -14.35 23.34 -16.58
C ALA A 625 -14.88 23.90 -15.24
N PHE A 626 -14.47 23.31 -14.10
CA PHE A 626 -14.86 23.79 -12.78
C PHE A 626 -14.36 25.21 -12.54
N TYR A 627 -13.08 25.47 -12.82
CA TYR A 627 -12.45 26.78 -12.56
C TYR A 627 -12.85 27.83 -13.60
N THR A 628 -13.27 27.43 -14.80
CA THR A 628 -13.96 28.33 -15.74
C THR A 628 -15.25 28.85 -15.12
N ILE A 629 -16.07 27.98 -14.52
CA ILE A 629 -17.34 28.37 -13.88
C ILE A 629 -17.09 29.16 -12.59
N TYR A 630 -16.34 28.62 -11.64
CA TYR A 630 -16.22 29.19 -10.29
C TYR A 630 -15.00 30.11 -10.08
N GLY A 631 -14.19 30.30 -11.12
CA GLY A 631 -13.01 31.18 -11.10
C GLY A 631 -11.70 30.43 -10.84
N ASN A 632 -10.64 30.86 -11.53
CA ASN A 632 -9.28 30.29 -11.45
C ASN A 632 -8.58 30.48 -10.11
N ARG A 633 -9.11 31.36 -9.24
CA ARG A 633 -8.64 31.60 -7.86
C ARG A 633 -9.54 30.95 -6.80
N SER A 634 -10.44 30.06 -7.19
CA SER A 634 -11.22 29.29 -6.21
C SER A 634 -10.28 28.56 -5.25
N THR A 635 -10.64 28.53 -3.97
CA THR A 635 -9.90 27.81 -2.92
C THR A 635 -10.19 26.30 -2.90
N THR A 636 -11.08 25.85 -3.78
CA THR A 636 -11.45 24.44 -3.94
C THR A 636 -10.30 23.68 -4.58
N GLY A 637 -9.92 22.55 -4.00
CA GLY A 637 -8.90 21.67 -4.53
C GLY A 637 -9.41 20.78 -5.66
N LEU A 638 -8.48 20.15 -6.39
CA LEU A 638 -8.81 19.28 -7.53
C LEU A 638 -9.72 18.13 -7.14
N LEU A 639 -9.56 17.52 -5.95
CA LEU A 639 -10.38 16.36 -5.57
C LEU A 639 -11.87 16.71 -5.47
N ALA A 640 -12.21 17.88 -4.91
CA ALA A 640 -13.58 18.38 -4.87
C ALA A 640 -14.07 18.85 -6.26
N ALA A 641 -13.20 19.47 -7.07
CA ALA A 641 -13.54 19.86 -8.44
C ALA A 641 -13.83 18.65 -9.34
N TRP A 642 -13.03 17.58 -9.23
CA TRP A 642 -13.27 16.31 -9.93
C TRP A 642 -14.57 15.65 -9.43
N GLY A 643 -14.81 15.73 -8.11
CA GLY A 643 -16.09 15.49 -7.45
C GLY A 643 -17.27 16.15 -8.15
N TRP A 644 -17.16 17.46 -8.34
CA TRP A 644 -18.19 18.26 -8.99
C TRP A 644 -18.45 17.77 -10.42
N GLY A 645 -17.42 17.45 -11.19
CA GLY A 645 -17.57 16.94 -12.56
C GLY A 645 -18.34 15.62 -12.62
N VAL A 646 -18.06 14.67 -11.72
CA VAL A 646 -18.84 13.42 -11.63
C VAL A 646 -20.29 13.69 -11.23
N SER A 647 -20.54 14.62 -10.30
CA SER A 647 -21.91 15.02 -9.96
C SER A 647 -22.67 15.57 -11.18
N ARG A 648 -22.01 16.28 -12.11
CA ARG A 648 -22.62 16.76 -13.35
C ARG A 648 -22.85 15.64 -14.38
N ILE A 649 -22.00 14.62 -14.41
CA ILE A 649 -22.25 13.41 -15.20
C ILE A 649 -23.55 12.76 -14.72
N ILE A 650 -23.73 12.57 -13.41
CA ILE A 650 -24.94 11.97 -12.83
C ILE A 650 -26.17 12.84 -13.14
N ASP A 651 -26.06 14.16 -13.06
CA ASP A 651 -27.15 15.08 -13.45
C ASP A 651 -27.63 14.87 -14.90
N VAL A 652 -26.72 14.55 -15.83
CA VAL A 652 -27.06 14.26 -17.23
C VAL A 652 -27.66 12.85 -17.37
N LEU A 653 -27.19 11.86 -16.60
CA LEU A 653 -27.77 10.51 -16.58
C LEU A 653 -29.23 10.51 -16.08
N GLU A 654 -29.52 11.27 -15.03
CA GLU A 654 -30.89 11.43 -14.50
C GLU A 654 -31.84 12.04 -15.56
N GLN A 655 -31.33 12.98 -16.36
CA GLN A 655 -32.10 13.62 -17.44
C GLN A 655 -32.29 12.74 -18.67
N SER A 656 -31.45 11.72 -18.89
CA SER A 656 -31.50 10.87 -20.08
C SER A 656 -32.56 9.76 -20.00
N GLY A 657 -33.44 9.78 -18.99
CA GLY A 657 -34.52 8.80 -18.82
C GLY A 657 -34.06 7.38 -18.46
N ALA A 658 -32.82 7.21 -17.97
CA ALA A 658 -32.26 5.93 -17.53
C ALA A 658 -32.36 4.77 -18.53
N THR A 659 -32.30 5.04 -19.84
CA THR A 659 -32.46 4.03 -20.90
C THR A 659 -31.17 3.26 -21.25
N ILE A 660 -30.00 3.84 -20.97
CA ILE A 660 -28.68 3.27 -21.30
C ILE A 660 -27.89 2.92 -20.04
N LEU A 661 -27.82 3.85 -19.08
CA LEU A 661 -27.12 3.69 -17.82
C LEU A 661 -28.07 4.01 -16.66
N LYS A 662 -27.94 3.30 -15.55
CA LYS A 662 -28.77 3.46 -14.35
C LYS A 662 -28.19 4.54 -13.43
N PRO A 663 -28.84 5.72 -13.27
CA PRO A 663 -28.32 6.80 -12.44
C PRO A 663 -28.33 6.47 -10.93
N ASP A 664 -29.14 5.49 -10.51
CA ASP A 664 -29.20 5.00 -9.12
C ASP A 664 -28.25 3.82 -8.84
N ALA A 665 -27.38 3.48 -9.79
CA ALA A 665 -26.44 2.36 -9.70
C ALA A 665 -25.06 2.76 -10.28
N ILE A 666 -24.50 3.83 -9.71
CA ILE A 666 -23.20 4.38 -10.10
C ILE A 666 -22.13 4.06 -9.06
N GLY A 667 -21.06 3.41 -9.50
CA GLY A 667 -19.83 3.28 -8.74
C GLY A 667 -18.75 4.26 -9.19
N VAL A 668 -17.70 4.43 -8.38
CA VAL A 668 -16.51 5.22 -8.74
C VAL A 668 -15.23 4.51 -8.30
N THR A 669 -14.20 4.55 -9.15
CA THR A 669 -12.88 3.99 -8.85
C THR A 669 -11.76 4.74 -9.57
N GLY A 670 -10.53 4.45 -9.16
CA GLY A 670 -9.28 4.97 -9.71
C GLY A 670 -8.13 4.58 -8.79
N CYS A 671 -6.89 4.58 -9.32
CA CYS A 671 -5.71 4.27 -8.52
C CYS A 671 -4.83 5.49 -8.21
N SER A 672 -4.10 5.46 -7.09
CA SER A 672 -3.13 6.49 -6.71
C SER A 672 -3.82 7.86 -6.55
N ARG A 673 -3.34 8.91 -7.22
CA ARG A 673 -4.02 10.22 -7.29
C ARG A 673 -5.50 10.12 -7.72
N PHE A 674 -5.83 9.21 -8.64
CA PHE A 674 -7.22 8.98 -9.04
C PHE A 674 -8.00 8.17 -8.00
N GLY A 675 -7.32 7.39 -7.16
CA GLY A 675 -7.89 6.77 -5.96
C GLY A 675 -8.26 7.81 -4.90
N LYS A 676 -7.43 8.86 -4.71
CA LYS A 676 -7.77 10.03 -3.87
C LYS A 676 -9.05 10.70 -4.40
N GLY A 677 -9.13 10.85 -5.73
CA GLY A 677 -10.30 11.40 -6.42
C GLY A 677 -11.56 10.55 -6.22
N ALA A 678 -11.47 9.23 -6.43
CA ALA A 678 -12.58 8.30 -6.23
C ALA A 678 -13.09 8.34 -4.78
N PHE A 679 -12.17 8.37 -3.81
CA PHE A 679 -12.51 8.51 -2.39
C PHE A 679 -13.29 9.81 -2.10
N ALA A 680 -12.77 10.96 -2.57
CA ALA A 680 -13.43 12.25 -2.40
C ALA A 680 -14.81 12.30 -3.10
N ILE A 681 -14.93 11.77 -4.32
CA ILE A 681 -16.20 11.68 -5.06
C ILE A 681 -17.24 10.89 -4.24
N GLY A 682 -16.85 9.71 -3.75
CA GLY A 682 -17.71 8.88 -2.92
C GLY A 682 -18.22 9.60 -1.68
N ALA A 683 -17.36 10.36 -1.00
CA ALA A 683 -17.72 11.13 0.18
C ALA A 683 -18.62 12.35 -0.14
N LEU A 684 -18.38 13.04 -1.26
CA LEU A 684 -19.01 14.32 -1.59
C LEU A 684 -20.28 14.23 -2.46
N ASP A 685 -20.65 13.05 -2.96
CA ASP A 685 -21.92 12.83 -3.68
C ASP A 685 -22.60 11.54 -3.18
N GLN A 686 -23.76 11.70 -2.53
CA GLN A 686 -24.51 10.57 -1.97
C GLN A 686 -25.12 9.66 -3.04
N ARG A 687 -25.21 10.09 -4.30
CA ARG A 687 -25.75 9.27 -5.41
C ARG A 687 -24.78 8.17 -5.86
N ILE A 688 -23.53 8.20 -5.39
CA ILE A 688 -22.55 7.13 -5.63
C ILE A 688 -22.89 5.94 -4.74
N ALA A 689 -23.37 4.85 -5.33
CA ALA A 689 -23.77 3.63 -4.63
C ALA A 689 -22.56 2.81 -4.15
N LEU A 690 -21.43 2.85 -4.88
CA LEU A 690 -20.21 2.10 -4.55
C LEU A 690 -18.95 2.94 -4.78
N THR A 691 -18.15 3.12 -3.73
CA THR A 691 -16.86 3.82 -3.80
C THR A 691 -15.72 2.82 -3.69
N ILE A 692 -14.78 2.84 -4.64
CA ILE A 692 -13.68 1.87 -4.71
C ILE A 692 -12.34 2.62 -4.85
N PRO A 693 -11.82 3.23 -3.77
CA PRO A 693 -10.51 3.86 -3.82
C PRO A 693 -9.43 2.79 -3.83
N PHE A 694 -8.53 2.86 -4.82
CA PHE A 694 -7.46 1.88 -5.00
C PHE A 694 -6.09 2.53 -4.76
N GLU A 695 -5.31 2.01 -3.80
CA GLU A 695 -3.95 2.46 -3.45
C GLU A 695 -3.84 4.00 -3.38
N SER A 696 -4.80 4.63 -2.70
CA SER A 696 -5.04 6.07 -2.77
C SER A 696 -3.96 6.92 -2.09
N GLY A 697 -3.30 6.41 -1.05
CA GLY A 697 -2.25 7.11 -0.31
C GLY A 697 -2.69 8.42 0.38
N SER A 698 -1.74 9.20 0.90
CA SER A 698 -2.00 10.47 1.59
C SER A 698 -2.89 11.43 0.80
N GLY A 699 -3.98 11.94 1.38
CA GLY A 699 -5.02 12.69 0.66
C GLY A 699 -6.18 11.84 0.15
N GLY A 700 -6.04 10.51 0.20
CA GLY A 700 -7.09 9.52 0.10
C GLY A 700 -7.45 8.96 1.48
N VAL A 701 -7.34 7.63 1.62
CA VAL A 701 -7.81 6.87 2.80
C VAL A 701 -6.99 7.06 4.09
N PRO A 702 -5.64 7.06 4.09
CA PRO A 702 -4.84 7.14 5.32
C PRO A 702 -5.17 8.32 6.23
N ILE A 703 -5.28 8.08 7.55
CA ILE A 703 -5.48 9.16 8.53
C ILE A 703 -4.30 10.15 8.51
N TRP A 704 -4.60 11.44 8.51
CA TRP A 704 -3.62 12.51 8.55
C TRP A 704 -2.80 12.51 9.83
N ARG A 705 -3.40 12.12 10.96
CA ARG A 705 -2.73 12.00 12.27
C ARG A 705 -1.72 10.86 12.34
N GLY A 706 -1.88 9.82 11.52
CA GLY A 706 -0.99 8.65 11.51
C GLY A 706 0.17 8.72 10.53
N ILE A 707 0.07 9.57 9.50
CA ILE A 707 1.12 9.76 8.50
C ILE A 707 2.49 10.14 9.11
N PRO A 708 2.59 11.08 10.08
CA PRO A 708 3.87 11.39 10.71
C PRO A 708 4.42 10.17 11.46
N GLY A 709 5.50 9.57 10.92
CA GLY A 709 6.18 8.41 11.53
C GLY A 709 5.92 7.07 10.83
N GLU A 710 5.15 7.03 9.75
CA GLU A 710 4.89 5.80 8.98
C GLU A 710 5.77 5.63 7.73
N GLY A 711 6.47 6.69 7.29
CA GLY A 711 7.16 6.70 6.00
C GLY A 711 6.22 6.94 4.80
N ALA A 712 4.97 7.33 5.08
CA ALA A 712 3.99 7.77 4.10
C ALA A 712 4.33 9.15 3.51
N GLN A 713 3.74 9.48 2.36
CA GLN A 713 3.82 10.83 1.81
C GLN A 713 3.36 11.85 2.85
N SER A 714 4.23 12.81 3.19
CA SER A 714 3.94 13.78 4.26
C SER A 714 2.77 14.71 3.90
N PRO A 715 2.08 15.32 4.88
CA PRO A 715 0.98 16.25 4.60
C PRO A 715 1.43 17.47 3.80
N SER A 716 2.63 17.99 4.07
CA SER A 716 3.21 19.10 3.31
C SER A 716 3.59 18.68 1.88
N SER A 717 4.08 17.46 1.67
CA SER A 717 4.33 16.91 0.34
C SER A 717 3.03 16.72 -0.44
N ALA A 718 2.01 16.08 0.14
CA ALA A 718 0.71 15.87 -0.50
C ALA A 718 0.00 17.19 -0.85
N TYR A 719 0.17 18.23 -0.03
CA TYR A 719 -0.32 19.57 -0.31
C TYR A 719 0.55 20.35 -1.31
N GLY A 720 1.86 20.13 -1.31
CA GLY A 720 2.82 20.90 -2.11
C GLY A 720 3.03 20.37 -3.52
N GLU A 721 2.85 19.07 -3.75
CA GLU A 721 3.06 18.42 -5.05
C GLU A 721 2.14 18.99 -6.13
N THR A 722 0.87 19.18 -5.78
CA THR A 722 -0.12 19.93 -6.59
C THR A 722 -1.28 20.36 -5.70
N TYR A 723 -2.35 20.88 -6.28
CA TYR A 723 -3.51 21.43 -5.57
C TYR A 723 -4.69 20.47 -5.50
N TRP A 724 -4.42 19.20 -5.18
CA TRP A 724 -5.45 18.20 -4.88
C TRP A 724 -6.34 18.62 -3.70
N LEU A 725 -5.70 19.09 -2.63
CA LEU A 725 -6.35 19.58 -1.42
C LEU A 725 -6.66 21.08 -1.53
N GLY A 726 -7.73 21.48 -0.85
CA GLY A 726 -8.14 22.88 -0.77
C GLY A 726 -7.10 23.73 -0.05
N ASP A 727 -7.07 25.03 -0.36
CA ASP A 727 -6.00 25.93 0.10
C ASP A 727 -5.92 26.05 1.63
N ALA A 728 -7.05 25.86 2.33
CA ALA A 728 -7.11 25.87 3.79
C ALA A 728 -6.30 24.74 4.46
N PHE A 729 -6.06 23.63 3.75
CA PHE A 729 -5.29 22.50 4.28
C PHE A 729 -3.85 22.88 4.65
N ASN A 730 -3.29 23.91 3.99
CA ASN A 730 -1.94 24.42 4.28
C ASN A 730 -1.72 24.69 5.77
N ASN A 731 -2.74 25.22 6.45
CA ASN A 731 -2.71 25.60 7.87
C ASN A 731 -2.47 24.41 8.82
N TYR A 732 -2.63 23.18 8.31
CA TYR A 732 -2.53 21.95 9.09
C TYR A 732 -1.38 21.05 8.65
N THR A 733 -0.65 21.40 7.57
CA THR A 733 0.42 20.56 7.03
C THR A 733 1.58 20.35 8.01
N ALA A 734 1.83 21.33 8.88
CA ALA A 734 2.86 21.27 9.92
C ALA A 734 2.43 20.47 11.17
N ASP A 735 1.11 20.40 11.45
CA ASP A 735 0.56 19.66 12.59
C ASP A 735 -0.87 19.20 12.29
N THR A 736 -1.00 17.96 11.82
CA THR A 736 -2.28 17.35 11.44
C THR A 736 -3.19 17.09 12.63
N LYS A 737 -2.67 17.09 13.87
CA LYS A 737 -3.47 16.94 15.09
C LYS A 737 -4.44 18.10 15.30
N ARG A 738 -4.18 19.24 14.65
CA ARG A 738 -5.05 20.43 14.66
C ARG A 738 -6.22 20.37 13.69
N LEU A 739 -6.26 19.39 12.77
CA LEU A 739 -7.41 19.24 11.87
C LEU A 739 -8.67 18.97 12.69
N PRO A 740 -9.79 19.66 12.45
CA PRO A 740 -11.03 19.40 13.17
C PRO A 740 -11.67 18.05 12.82
N VAL A 741 -11.26 17.46 11.68
CA VAL A 741 -11.71 16.15 11.16
C VAL A 741 -10.51 15.29 10.75
N ASP A 742 -10.73 14.00 10.51
CA ASP A 742 -9.75 13.13 9.84
C ASP A 742 -10.40 12.23 8.78
N THR A 743 -9.62 11.40 8.08
CA THR A 743 -10.10 10.61 6.94
C THR A 743 -11.08 9.50 7.35
N HIS A 744 -11.09 9.05 8.61
CA HIS A 744 -12.10 8.11 9.12
C HIS A 744 -13.51 8.74 9.12
N GLU A 745 -13.61 10.05 9.31
CA GLU A 745 -14.86 10.81 9.15
C GLU A 745 -15.22 11.02 7.67
N ILE A 746 -14.24 11.07 6.77
CA ILE A 746 -14.49 11.06 5.32
C ILE A 746 -15.03 9.68 4.88
N ILE A 747 -14.52 8.58 5.44
CA ILE A 747 -15.13 7.25 5.31
C ILE A 747 -16.58 7.27 5.82
N ALA A 748 -16.83 7.91 6.96
CA ALA A 748 -18.17 8.03 7.51
C ALA A 748 -19.13 8.76 6.55
N LEU A 749 -18.68 9.76 5.79
CA LEU A 749 -19.51 10.43 4.77
C LEU A 749 -20.02 9.49 3.67
N VAL A 750 -19.37 8.34 3.48
CA VAL A 750 -19.81 7.27 2.57
C VAL A 750 -20.93 6.43 3.19
N ALA A 751 -20.90 6.21 4.50
CA ALA A 751 -21.85 5.34 5.19
C ALA A 751 -23.32 5.81 5.03
N PRO A 752 -24.28 4.88 4.81
CA PRO A 752 -24.14 3.42 4.80
C PRO A 752 -23.86 2.81 3.41
N ARG A 753 -23.49 3.62 2.41
CA ARG A 753 -23.27 3.18 1.02
C ARG A 753 -22.03 2.28 0.91
N GLY A 754 -21.92 1.56 -0.20
CA GLY A 754 -20.83 0.63 -0.43
C GLY A 754 -19.47 1.34 -0.49
N LEU A 755 -18.52 0.84 0.28
CA LEU A 755 -17.13 1.29 0.26
C LEU A 755 -16.22 0.06 0.21
N TYR A 756 -15.44 -0.07 -0.85
CA TYR A 756 -14.43 -1.11 -0.99
C TYR A 756 -13.03 -0.49 -1.15
N ILE A 757 -12.30 -0.41 -0.04
CA ILE A 757 -10.95 0.13 0.02
C ILE A 757 -9.96 -0.97 -0.36
N MET A 758 -9.17 -0.73 -1.40
CA MET A 758 -8.05 -1.59 -1.80
C MET A 758 -6.74 -0.86 -1.53
N ASP A 759 -5.85 -1.45 -0.75
CA ASP A 759 -4.56 -0.83 -0.39
C ASP A 759 -3.40 -1.82 -0.55
N ASN A 760 -2.17 -1.30 -0.46
CA ASN A 760 -0.95 -2.08 -0.70
C ASN A 760 0.04 -1.91 0.47
N PRO A 761 0.27 -2.98 1.25
CA PRO A 761 1.02 -2.94 2.50
C PRO A 761 2.53 -2.89 2.26
N HIS A 762 2.98 -3.04 1.01
CA HIS A 762 4.40 -3.08 0.64
C HIS A 762 4.91 -1.73 0.13
N ILE A 763 4.05 -0.71 0.03
CA ILE A 763 4.44 0.65 -0.36
C ILE A 763 4.22 1.59 0.82
N ALA A 764 5.28 1.84 1.61
CA ALA A 764 5.22 2.71 2.78
C ALA A 764 4.68 4.12 2.45
N ASN A 765 5.03 4.66 1.26
CA ASN A 765 4.58 5.98 0.81
C ASN A 765 3.03 6.12 0.75
N LEU A 766 2.29 5.00 0.64
CA LEU A 766 0.82 5.00 0.68
C LEU A 766 0.23 5.10 2.09
N GLY A 767 1.02 4.92 3.15
CA GLY A 767 0.51 4.91 4.53
C GLY A 767 -0.53 3.81 4.81
N PRO A 768 -0.25 2.53 4.48
CA PRO A 768 -1.24 1.45 4.57
C PRO A 768 -1.66 1.10 6.02
N LYS A 769 -0.82 1.36 7.03
CA LYS A 769 -1.22 1.23 8.45
C LYS A 769 -2.16 2.35 8.85
N SER A 770 -1.88 3.60 8.42
CA SER A 770 -2.81 4.72 8.60
C SER A 770 -4.11 4.53 7.83
N ALA A 771 -4.09 3.87 6.66
CA ALA A 771 -5.31 3.53 5.93
C ALA A 771 -6.14 2.48 6.67
N HIS A 772 -5.50 1.46 7.23
CA HIS A 772 -6.20 0.49 8.05
C HIS A 772 -6.77 1.12 9.33
N ALA A 773 -6.04 2.04 9.98
CA ALA A 773 -6.57 2.81 11.11
C ALA A 773 -7.81 3.62 10.72
N ALA A 774 -7.80 4.27 9.55
CA ALA A 774 -8.96 4.98 9.01
C ALA A 774 -10.15 4.03 8.83
N ALA A 775 -9.92 2.87 8.21
CA ALA A 775 -10.96 1.87 7.97
C ALA A 775 -11.56 1.31 9.26
N LEU A 776 -10.73 0.99 10.26
CA LEU A 776 -11.18 0.53 11.58
C LEU A 776 -12.06 1.58 12.28
N ALA A 777 -11.62 2.83 12.33
CA ALA A 777 -12.37 3.91 12.98
C ALA A 777 -13.65 4.28 12.20
N GLY A 778 -13.58 4.33 10.87
CA GLY A 778 -14.74 4.62 10.01
C GLY A 778 -15.79 3.50 10.02
N ALA A 779 -15.35 2.24 10.15
CA ALA A 779 -16.26 1.09 10.26
C ALA A 779 -17.17 1.14 11.50
N GLU A 780 -16.80 1.90 12.54
CA GLU A 780 -17.67 2.09 13.70
C GLU A 780 -18.92 2.90 13.36
N VAL A 781 -18.86 3.82 12.39
CA VAL A 781 -20.06 4.52 11.89
C VAL A 781 -20.95 3.55 11.13
N TYR A 782 -20.36 2.71 10.28
CA TYR A 782 -21.10 1.62 9.63
C TYR A 782 -21.74 0.67 10.66
N LYS A 783 -21.04 0.35 11.75
CA LYS A 783 -21.57 -0.43 12.87
C LYS A 783 -22.76 0.24 13.53
N ALA A 784 -22.64 1.52 13.90
CA ALA A 784 -23.70 2.29 14.53
C ALA A 784 -24.97 2.39 13.66
N LEU A 785 -24.81 2.46 12.34
CA LEU A 785 -25.92 2.50 11.38
C LEU A 785 -26.53 1.11 11.09
N GLY A 786 -25.89 0.03 11.52
CA GLY A 786 -26.31 -1.35 11.22
C GLY A 786 -25.95 -1.78 9.79
N ALA A 787 -24.86 -1.25 9.24
CA ALA A 787 -24.40 -1.45 7.86
C ALA A 787 -22.95 -1.97 7.80
N THR A 788 -22.51 -2.78 8.77
CA THR A 788 -21.12 -3.31 8.84
C THR A 788 -20.68 -4.02 7.56
N SER A 789 -21.60 -4.72 6.89
CA SER A 789 -21.32 -5.38 5.61
C SER A 789 -21.08 -4.43 4.43
N SER A 790 -21.27 -3.11 4.61
CA SER A 790 -21.12 -2.12 3.54
C SER A 790 -19.72 -1.49 3.43
N ILE A 791 -18.82 -1.81 4.36
CA ILE A 791 -17.41 -1.40 4.28
C ILE A 791 -16.50 -2.62 4.18
N THR A 792 -15.76 -2.71 3.08
CA THR A 792 -14.74 -3.72 2.83
C THR A 792 -13.38 -3.03 2.78
N TYR A 793 -12.39 -3.53 3.52
CA TYR A 793 -10.99 -3.10 3.40
C TYR A 793 -10.14 -4.31 3.07
N HIS A 794 -9.28 -4.17 2.08
CA HIS A 794 -8.37 -5.23 1.67
C HIS A 794 -6.98 -4.64 1.37
N SER A 795 -6.00 -5.01 2.20
CA SER A 795 -4.58 -4.79 1.92
C SER A 795 -3.76 -6.06 2.00
N ASN A 796 -4.38 -7.21 2.24
CA ASN A 796 -3.67 -8.49 2.32
C ASN A 796 -3.33 -9.04 0.94
N VAL A 797 -2.37 -8.40 0.29
CA VAL A 797 -1.90 -8.72 -1.07
C VAL A 797 -0.45 -9.19 -1.05
N ALA A 798 -0.07 -10.06 -1.99
CA ALA A 798 1.30 -10.58 -2.07
C ALA A 798 2.27 -9.62 -2.78
N SER A 799 1.80 -8.98 -3.86
CA SER A 799 2.63 -8.11 -4.70
C SER A 799 2.71 -6.68 -4.19
N GLY A 800 3.91 -6.11 -4.21
CA GLY A 800 4.15 -4.68 -3.92
C GLY A 800 4.02 -3.73 -5.11
N SER A 801 3.71 -4.21 -6.33
CA SER A 801 3.60 -3.34 -7.50
C SER A 801 2.44 -2.33 -7.36
N HIS A 802 2.71 -1.06 -7.63
CA HIS A 802 1.70 -0.02 -7.50
C HIS A 802 0.60 -0.16 -8.55
N CYS A 803 -0.67 -0.02 -8.15
CA CYS A 803 -1.85 -0.03 -9.02
C CYS A 803 -2.09 -1.32 -9.82
N GLU A 804 -1.54 -2.43 -9.37
CA GLU A 804 -1.69 -3.72 -10.04
C GLU A 804 -3.08 -4.33 -9.81
N VAL A 805 -3.76 -4.74 -10.88
CA VAL A 805 -4.99 -5.54 -10.76
C VAL A 805 -4.61 -6.94 -10.27
N ARG A 806 -5.11 -7.31 -9.09
CA ARG A 806 -4.72 -8.53 -8.36
C ARG A 806 -5.89 -9.50 -8.22
N SER A 807 -5.57 -10.79 -8.21
CA SER A 807 -6.55 -11.87 -8.02
C SER A 807 -7.24 -11.79 -6.65
N GLU A 808 -6.49 -11.36 -5.63
CA GLU A 808 -6.89 -11.22 -4.23
C GLU A 808 -8.01 -10.18 -4.07
N HIS A 809 -8.11 -9.22 -4.99
CA HIS A 809 -9.15 -8.19 -4.97
C HIS A 809 -10.46 -8.61 -5.67
N LYS A 810 -10.40 -9.65 -6.50
CA LYS A 810 -11.43 -9.93 -7.51
C LYS A 810 -12.74 -10.38 -6.89
N ALA A 811 -12.71 -11.32 -5.95
CA ALA A 811 -13.92 -11.86 -5.34
C ALA A 811 -14.71 -10.77 -4.59
N GLN A 812 -14.01 -9.93 -3.82
CA GLN A 812 -14.60 -8.82 -3.08
C GLN A 812 -15.12 -7.74 -4.03
N LEU A 813 -14.43 -7.46 -5.14
CA LEU A 813 -14.91 -6.55 -6.18
C LEU A 813 -16.24 -7.04 -6.76
N GLN A 814 -16.32 -8.31 -7.15
CA GLN A 814 -17.53 -8.91 -7.70
C GLN A 814 -18.69 -8.84 -6.69
N ALA A 815 -18.43 -9.20 -5.42
CA ALA A 815 -19.45 -9.15 -4.38
C ALA A 815 -19.97 -7.72 -4.14
N ASN A 816 -19.08 -6.73 -4.09
CA ASN A 816 -19.48 -5.33 -3.93
C ASN A 816 -20.28 -4.82 -5.15
N ILE A 817 -19.89 -5.16 -6.38
CA ILE A 817 -20.67 -4.79 -7.58
C ILE A 817 -22.06 -5.42 -7.54
N ARG A 818 -22.16 -6.72 -7.24
CA ARG A 818 -23.44 -7.42 -7.14
C ARG A 818 -24.35 -6.79 -6.10
N ARG A 819 -23.82 -6.51 -4.90
CA ARG A 819 -24.60 -5.91 -3.82
C ARG A 819 -25.01 -4.47 -4.11
N PHE A 820 -24.05 -3.59 -4.40
CA PHE A 820 -24.29 -2.15 -4.40
C PHE A 820 -24.77 -1.61 -5.75
N LEU A 821 -24.38 -2.24 -6.87
CA LEU A 821 -24.73 -1.76 -8.21
C LEU A 821 -25.84 -2.60 -8.86
N LYS A 822 -25.85 -3.92 -8.64
CA LYS A 822 -26.87 -4.80 -9.22
C LYS A 822 -28.05 -5.06 -8.27
N LYS A 823 -27.92 -4.67 -6.99
CA LYS A 823 -28.92 -4.92 -5.93
C LYS A 823 -29.23 -6.40 -5.75
N GLU A 824 -28.23 -7.25 -5.96
CA GLU A 824 -28.27 -8.70 -5.77
C GLU A 824 -27.77 -9.09 -4.38
N SER A 825 -28.17 -10.26 -3.89
CA SER A 825 -27.60 -10.79 -2.65
C SER A 825 -26.13 -11.18 -2.85
N ALA A 826 -25.24 -10.57 -2.08
CA ALA A 826 -23.82 -10.93 -2.03
C ALA A 826 -23.22 -10.63 -0.65
N THR A 827 -22.33 -11.51 -0.20
CA THR A 827 -21.58 -11.32 1.05
C THR A 827 -20.47 -10.29 0.83
N THR A 828 -20.53 -9.19 1.56
CA THR A 828 -19.57 -8.09 1.51
C THR A 828 -19.21 -7.68 2.94
N GLY A 829 -18.16 -6.89 3.08
CA GLY A 829 -17.67 -6.42 4.36
C GLY A 829 -16.35 -7.07 4.76
N GLY A 830 -15.86 -6.71 5.95
CA GLY A 830 -14.62 -7.24 6.52
C GLY A 830 -13.41 -6.34 6.26
N LEU A 831 -12.49 -6.32 7.20
CA LEU A 831 -11.27 -5.53 7.16
C LEU A 831 -10.06 -6.46 7.17
N ASN A 832 -9.63 -6.89 5.98
CA ASN A 832 -8.52 -7.82 5.78
C ASN A 832 -7.23 -7.03 5.51
N ALA A 833 -6.50 -6.73 6.58
CA ALA A 833 -5.21 -6.06 6.50
C ALA A 833 -4.06 -7.07 6.50
N HIS A 834 -3.03 -6.80 5.70
CA HIS A 834 -1.77 -7.51 5.82
C HIS A 834 -1.11 -7.24 7.18
N SER A 835 -0.38 -8.22 7.72
CA SER A 835 0.32 -8.11 9.02
C SER A 835 1.25 -6.88 9.11
N LYS A 836 2.02 -6.61 8.04
CA LYS A 836 2.86 -5.40 7.89
C LYS A 836 2.13 -4.05 8.02
N ALA A 837 0.84 -4.00 7.75
CA ALA A 837 0.04 -2.77 7.71
C ALA A 837 -1.14 -2.82 8.71
N THR A 838 -1.04 -3.65 9.75
CA THR A 838 -2.08 -3.76 10.76
C THR A 838 -1.98 -2.62 11.78
N ALA A 839 -3.08 -1.90 11.99
CA ALA A 839 -3.20 -0.86 13.01
C ALA A 839 -4.05 -1.39 14.18
N ASN A 840 -3.79 -0.87 15.37
CA ASN A 840 -4.66 -1.09 16.52
C ASN A 840 -5.63 0.10 16.65
N LYS A 841 -6.93 -0.17 16.64
CA LYS A 841 -7.98 0.86 16.75
C LYS A 841 -7.83 1.69 18.04
N ASN A 842 -7.44 1.07 19.15
CA ASN A 842 -7.34 1.72 20.46
C ASN A 842 -6.20 2.74 20.54
N ASP A 843 -5.23 2.66 19.63
CA ASP A 843 -4.17 3.68 19.51
C ASP A 843 -4.74 5.02 19.03
N TRP A 844 -5.89 4.99 18.34
CA TRP A 844 -6.45 6.14 17.62
C TRP A 844 -7.82 6.58 18.12
N VAL A 845 -8.63 5.65 18.63
CA VAL A 845 -10.01 5.87 19.05
C VAL A 845 -10.13 5.84 20.57
N ASP A 846 -10.68 6.91 21.16
CA ASP A 846 -10.95 7.06 22.60
C ASP A 846 -12.45 7.29 22.91
N TRP A 847 -13.31 7.14 21.89
CA TRP A 847 -14.76 7.23 21.98
C TRP A 847 -15.42 5.86 21.83
N THR A 848 -16.67 5.74 22.26
CA THR A 848 -17.46 4.50 22.17
C THR A 848 -18.41 4.55 20.99
N THR A 849 -18.64 3.43 20.31
CA THR A 849 -19.64 3.34 19.24
C THR A 849 -21.05 3.26 19.84
N PRO A 850 -21.97 4.19 19.52
CA PRO A 850 -23.32 4.15 20.04
C PRO A 850 -24.17 3.10 19.31
N THR A 851 -25.13 2.52 20.04
CA THR A 851 -26.28 1.84 19.42
C THR A 851 -27.29 2.91 19.04
N LEU A 852 -27.47 3.14 17.73
CA LEU A 852 -28.45 4.11 17.23
C LEU A 852 -29.80 3.43 17.03
N ASN A 853 -30.80 3.91 17.76
CA ASN A 853 -32.18 3.46 17.63
C ASN A 853 -32.82 3.91 16.30
#